data_AF-A0A7Y5W9H1-F1
#
_entry.id   AF-A0A7Y5W9H1-F1
#
_cell.length_a   1.000
_cell.length_b   1.000
_cell.length_c   1.000
_cell.angle_alpha   90.00
_cell.angle_beta   90.00
_cell.angle_gamma   90.00
#
_symmetry.space_group_name_H-M   'P 1'
#
loop_
_entity.id
_entity.type
_entity.pdbx_description
1 polymer ?
#
loop_
_entity_poly.entity_id
_entity_poly.type
_entity_poly.pdbx_seq_one_letter_code
_entity_poly.pdbx_strand_id
1 'polypeptide(L)'
;MPTHHALAFIAALAGSCAGALGQDSVSRNANGGNGMPGDAISPWSSGLGQRANYVVDLTEFRTASGVRLGIGPLAKSGKTSAGRFTALNATSGISQTVRTGAAYPNPTYTLWSQAGGGLNTSENNTSLNSTLTPAGSPSVFGLGFLDVDEILVGSTPVFVNQVVGAMVAFDPGEPSRLYVTRSTACVNSTFNQTDRSQFGFGAIDADGNLYLRADSFGSAGPATSLLQGDNYFRVRLPARSVFANLIDNNGASNAPSVDWVLQHHAVTHACPNAIPQDQASRPVVMGADFLGQYRYESTAGSTTTTNTHRPTTIDHRGGMTYSAVRLFAGSVGTGAVLSRGAAGGGKTDTLSLYGVGSNGQVVGTRGVTIPPSIADSCDAFVWPLAGGEFRNYESQVTFRGGSGPVAVGRDLGGMALAAGVLYAGTNTGAANPSNAIVACRFDAGNAQSTPEWTSVAWVDASTMTGKAIRGDYGADGAPGTGDVGEGDGVIDANDAPIGRLAAMNETTLGPSGPSLSGPAFDSAGNVYFLASVALRERVGPSIVTRYDIALLRGVLDRASFCYTLDLVARTGDVFRGSNSATNYRIAALSVADADSVASGAVWSSSAMQQAWNGIDATALPAHDPAHLGGLVLSARIVYDTNGDLLFEDPTLAGGNVNSVDEAYNVALYIGNITPPTLCVADYNGSGGTPDDADVAAFFDDWNNGDPRADINNSGGTPDDADVFYFFIRWNEGC
;
A
#
# COMPACT_ATOMS: atom_id res chain seq x y z
N MET A 1 6.85 74.90 14.93
CA MET A 1 6.14 74.49 13.70
C MET A 1 6.01 72.98 13.70
N PRO A 2 4.85 72.46 13.29
CA PRO A 2 4.11 71.48 14.09
C PRO A 2 3.55 70.29 13.27
N THR A 3 2.70 69.49 13.94
CA THR A 3 1.59 68.61 13.46
C THR A 3 1.94 67.31 12.74
N HIS A 4 1.62 66.09 13.23
CA HIS A 4 0.33 65.40 13.54
C HIS A 4 -0.50 64.94 12.31
N HIS A 5 -1.16 63.78 12.51
CA HIS A 5 -2.20 63.04 11.75
C HIS A 5 -1.65 61.89 10.87
N ALA A 6 -1.80 60.58 11.17
CA ALA A 6 -2.89 59.71 11.65
C ALA A 6 -3.90 59.26 10.57
N LEU A 7 -4.28 57.98 10.68
CA LEU A 7 -5.25 57.15 9.94
C LEU A 7 -4.79 56.57 8.60
N ALA A 8 -5.14 55.35 8.18
CA ALA A 8 -5.72 54.10 8.70
C ALA A 8 -6.05 53.26 7.43
N PHE A 9 -6.45 52.00 7.62
CA PHE A 9 -7.12 51.09 6.65
C PHE A 9 -6.20 50.24 5.73
N ILE A 10 -6.39 48.93 5.49
CA ILE A 10 -7.37 47.88 5.91
C ILE A 10 -6.62 46.54 5.93
N ALA A 11 -6.86 45.74 6.95
CA ALA A 11 -6.60 44.31 6.92
C ALA A 11 -7.58 43.65 5.92
N ALA A 12 -7.07 43.18 4.79
CA ALA A 12 -7.78 42.19 3.98
C ALA A 12 -7.32 40.81 4.47
N LEU A 13 -8.14 40.22 5.34
CA LEU A 13 -8.16 38.78 5.61
C LEU A 13 -8.42 38.06 4.29
N ALA A 14 -7.35 37.64 3.61
CA ALA A 14 -7.43 36.47 2.73
C ALA A 14 -7.38 35.26 3.65
N GLY A 15 -8.54 34.64 3.85
CA GLY A 15 -8.67 33.40 4.59
C GLY A 15 -7.84 32.33 3.90
N SER A 16 -6.65 32.05 4.45
CA SER A 16 -5.97 30.80 4.22
C SER A 16 -6.89 29.70 4.72
N CYS A 17 -7.45 28.90 3.82
CA CYS A 17 -8.10 27.64 4.14
C CYS A 17 -7.13 26.86 5.03
N ALA A 18 -7.44 26.76 6.32
CA ALA A 18 -6.63 26.01 7.26
C ALA A 18 -6.76 24.53 6.87
N GLY A 19 -5.69 24.02 6.24
CA GLY A 19 -5.54 22.62 5.92
C GLY A 19 -5.72 21.77 7.17
N ALA A 20 -6.53 20.75 7.02
CA ALA A 20 -6.91 19.83 8.04
C ALA A 20 -5.90 18.66 8.13
N LEU A 21 -5.28 18.39 9.29
CA LEU A 21 -4.08 17.58 9.42
C LEU A 21 -4.10 16.50 10.56
N GLY A 22 -3.57 15.25 10.46
CA GLY A 22 -3.49 14.24 11.58
C GLY A 22 -2.29 13.23 11.63
N GLN A 23 -2.40 11.86 11.73
CA GLN A 23 -1.44 10.86 12.38
C GLN A 23 0.09 10.98 12.13
N ASP A 24 0.51 11.78 11.17
CA ASP A 24 1.82 12.41 11.17
C ASP A 24 1.97 13.33 12.41
N SER A 25 2.52 12.78 13.49
CA SER A 25 2.67 13.45 14.78
C SER A 25 3.96 13.08 15.47
N VAL A 26 4.36 13.91 16.42
CA VAL A 26 5.47 13.64 17.35
C VAL A 26 5.00 13.98 18.76
N SER A 27 5.60 13.34 19.76
CA SER A 27 5.27 13.67 21.15
C SER A 27 5.71 15.09 21.50
N ARG A 28 5.16 15.64 22.58
CA ARG A 28 5.65 16.90 23.17
C ARG A 28 6.98 16.72 23.92
N ASN A 29 7.47 15.49 24.05
CA ASN A 29 8.65 15.09 24.82
C ASN A 29 8.73 15.79 26.21
N ALA A 30 7.63 15.74 26.99
CA ALA A 30 7.48 16.53 28.21
C ALA A 30 8.51 16.21 29.31
N ASN A 31 9.11 15.02 29.27
CA ASN A 31 10.16 14.60 30.19
C ASN A 31 11.56 15.12 29.77
N GLY A 32 11.69 15.73 28.60
CA GLY A 32 12.98 16.15 28.03
C GLY A 32 13.95 14.99 27.78
N GLY A 33 13.41 13.78 27.63
CA GLY A 33 14.19 12.56 27.40
C GLY A 33 14.55 12.39 25.93
N ASN A 34 14.96 11.18 25.57
CA ASN A 34 15.33 10.78 24.21
C ASN A 34 14.11 10.51 23.31
N GLY A 35 13.07 11.33 23.42
CA GLY A 35 11.78 11.16 22.73
C GLY A 35 10.91 10.00 23.26
N MET A 36 11.48 9.03 23.97
CA MET A 36 10.70 7.90 24.51
C MET A 36 9.73 8.34 25.62
N PRO A 37 8.52 7.73 25.68
CA PRO A 37 8.07 6.56 24.90
C PRO A 37 7.42 6.90 23.55
N GLY A 38 7.48 8.17 23.12
CA GLY A 38 6.77 8.72 21.98
C GLY A 38 5.26 8.55 22.02
N ASP A 39 4.59 9.02 20.98
CA ASP A 39 3.14 9.24 20.98
C ASP A 39 2.31 8.13 20.34
N ALA A 40 2.92 7.01 19.96
CA ALA A 40 2.18 5.85 19.47
C ALA A 40 1.19 5.33 20.50
N ILE A 41 0.09 4.76 20.00
CA ILE A 41 -1.05 4.36 20.82
C ILE A 41 -0.91 2.88 21.21
N SER A 42 -1.19 2.55 22.46
CA SER A 42 -1.11 1.17 22.95
C SER A 42 -2.33 0.33 22.54
N PRO A 43 -2.13 -0.94 22.18
CA PRO A 43 -3.22 -1.81 21.71
C PRO A 43 -4.06 -2.40 22.83
N TRP A 44 -3.72 -2.15 24.09
CA TRP A 44 -4.51 -2.54 25.25
C TRP A 44 -5.27 -1.36 25.88
N SER A 45 -4.94 -0.12 25.50
CA SER A 45 -5.68 1.05 25.94
C SER A 45 -7.09 1.04 25.34
N SER A 46 -8.10 1.27 26.17
CA SER A 46 -9.48 1.48 25.71
C SER A 46 -9.65 2.83 25.01
N GLY A 47 -10.80 3.07 24.38
CA GLY A 47 -11.08 4.35 23.70
C GLY A 47 -10.23 4.48 22.44
N LEU A 48 -9.44 5.55 22.36
CA LEU A 48 -8.56 5.86 21.24
C LEU A 48 -7.54 4.74 20.93
N GLY A 49 -7.19 3.92 21.93
CA GLY A 49 -6.35 2.73 21.74
C GLY A 49 -6.96 1.63 20.88
N GLN A 50 -8.28 1.58 20.83
CA GLN A 50 -9.02 0.59 20.07
C GLN A 50 -9.63 1.15 18.81
N ARG A 51 -10.08 2.40 18.85
CA ARG A 51 -10.68 3.08 17.70
C ARG A 51 -10.40 4.57 17.75
N ALA A 52 -9.81 5.12 16.70
CA ALA A 52 -9.46 6.52 16.60
C ALA A 52 -9.79 7.08 15.21
N ASN A 53 -10.23 8.34 15.17
CA ASN A 53 -10.56 9.04 13.94
C ASN A 53 -9.72 10.31 13.83
N TYR A 54 -8.97 10.43 12.76
CA TYR A 54 -8.03 11.53 12.52
C TYR A 54 -7.86 11.77 11.02
N VAL A 55 -7.30 12.92 10.68
CA VAL A 55 -6.94 13.24 9.29
C VAL A 55 -5.51 12.79 9.01
N VAL A 56 -5.10 12.59 7.77
CA VAL A 56 -3.70 12.54 7.35
C VAL A 56 -3.64 13.34 6.06
N ASP A 57 -2.77 14.34 6.02
CA ASP A 57 -2.54 15.04 4.75
C ASP A 57 -1.23 14.56 4.16
N LEU A 58 -1.27 14.34 2.86
CA LEU A 58 -0.16 13.83 2.10
C LEU A 58 0.79 14.95 1.74
N THR A 59 2.08 14.66 1.81
CA THR A 59 3.15 15.52 1.29
C THR A 59 3.34 15.21 -0.18
N GLU A 60 3.27 16.22 -1.03
CA GLU A 60 3.56 16.07 -2.45
C GLU A 60 5.04 15.74 -2.70
N PHE A 61 5.28 14.84 -3.64
CA PHE A 61 6.59 14.58 -4.21
C PHE A 61 6.49 14.16 -5.68
N ARG A 62 7.64 14.07 -6.36
CA ARG A 62 7.74 13.56 -7.72
C ARG A 62 8.64 12.34 -7.78
N THR A 63 8.27 11.36 -8.60
CA THR A 63 9.16 10.26 -8.96
C THR A 63 10.34 10.78 -9.78
N ALA A 64 11.36 9.95 -9.99
CA ALA A 64 12.50 10.35 -10.83
C ALA A 64 12.09 10.63 -12.29
N SER A 65 10.98 10.05 -12.76
CA SER A 65 10.36 10.38 -14.04
C SER A 65 9.36 11.56 -14.01
N GLY A 66 9.30 12.31 -12.91
CA GLY A 66 8.46 13.51 -12.79
C GLY A 66 6.99 13.27 -12.43
N VAL A 67 6.57 12.02 -12.16
CA VAL A 67 5.17 11.72 -11.81
C VAL A 67 4.83 12.23 -10.42
N ARG A 68 3.75 13.01 -10.33
CA ARG A 68 3.30 13.69 -9.11
C ARG A 68 2.45 12.77 -8.24
N LEU A 69 2.88 12.53 -7.02
CA LEU A 69 2.21 11.67 -6.03
C LEU A 69 2.21 12.33 -4.65
N GLY A 70 1.37 11.84 -3.75
CA GLY A 70 1.39 12.19 -2.33
C GLY A 70 1.88 11.03 -1.48
N ILE A 71 2.56 11.34 -0.38
CA ILE A 71 3.04 10.38 0.62
C ILE A 71 2.68 10.81 2.03
N GLY A 72 2.37 9.87 2.92
CA GLY A 72 2.15 10.19 4.33
C GLY A 72 2.04 8.96 5.22
N PRO A 73 2.46 9.03 6.50
CA PRO A 73 2.34 7.94 7.46
C PRO A 73 0.88 7.78 7.88
N LEU A 74 0.17 6.85 7.22
CA LEU A 74 -1.27 6.69 7.37
C LEU A 74 -1.66 6.18 8.76
N ALA A 75 -0.83 5.29 9.32
CA ALA A 75 -1.02 4.76 10.66
C ALA A 75 0.30 4.28 11.27
N LYS A 76 0.53 4.60 12.55
CA LYS A 76 1.62 4.03 13.35
C LYS A 76 1.27 2.62 13.84
N SER A 77 2.29 1.77 13.90
CA SER A 77 2.26 0.53 14.67
C SER A 77 1.96 0.80 16.15
N GLY A 78 1.35 -0.15 16.84
CA GLY A 78 0.98 0.03 18.24
C GLY A 78 2.17 0.03 19.20
N LYS A 79 2.00 0.71 20.35
CA LYS A 79 2.99 0.75 21.42
C LYS A 79 2.78 -0.38 22.42
N THR A 80 3.64 -1.39 22.35
CA THR A 80 3.63 -2.62 23.16
C THR A 80 4.49 -2.52 24.42
N SER A 81 5.48 -1.63 24.45
CA SER A 81 6.34 -1.38 25.62
C SER A 81 6.80 0.08 25.67
N ALA A 82 7.42 0.50 26.78
CA ALA A 82 8.00 1.85 26.92
C ALA A 82 9.45 1.96 26.40
N GLY A 83 10.10 0.83 26.11
CA GLY A 83 11.50 0.80 25.63
C GLY A 83 11.64 0.96 24.12
N ARG A 84 10.53 1.12 23.41
CA ARG A 84 10.44 1.33 21.96
C ARG A 84 9.27 2.25 21.68
N PHE A 85 9.34 2.96 20.56
CA PHE A 85 8.24 3.81 20.10
C PHE A 85 7.04 2.98 19.62
N THR A 86 7.29 1.90 18.87
CA THR A 86 6.25 0.99 18.35
C THR A 86 6.75 -0.45 18.25
N ALA A 87 5.81 -1.37 18.11
CA ALA A 87 6.04 -2.71 17.55
C ALA A 87 6.58 -2.63 16.11
N LEU A 88 7.13 -3.74 15.60
CA LEU A 88 7.56 -3.88 14.20
C LEU A 88 6.35 -4.07 13.30
N ASN A 89 6.34 -3.35 12.17
CA ASN A 89 5.32 -3.54 11.15
C ASN A 89 5.75 -4.70 10.24
N ALA A 90 5.00 -5.80 10.28
CA ALA A 90 5.22 -6.95 9.41
C ALA A 90 4.55 -6.69 8.06
N THR A 91 3.49 -7.40 7.70
CA THR A 91 2.81 -7.20 6.41
C THR A 91 1.79 -6.05 6.46
N SER A 92 1.59 -5.37 5.33
CA SER A 92 0.53 -4.37 5.11
C SER A 92 -0.17 -4.60 3.77
N GLY A 93 -1.46 -4.25 3.70
CA GLY A 93 -2.26 -4.34 2.48
C GLY A 93 -3.37 -3.31 2.41
N ILE A 94 -3.85 -3.08 1.19
CA ILE A 94 -4.94 -2.17 0.84
C ILE A 94 -6.08 -2.95 0.17
N SER A 95 -7.30 -2.45 0.27
CA SER A 95 -8.43 -3.01 -0.46
C SER A 95 -8.21 -2.98 -1.96
N GLN A 96 -8.64 -4.03 -2.64
CA GLN A 96 -8.48 -4.17 -4.09
C GLN A 96 -9.47 -3.31 -4.89
N THR A 97 -10.46 -2.74 -4.20
CA THR A 97 -11.47 -1.82 -4.74
C THR A 97 -11.54 -0.57 -3.86
N VAL A 98 -12.14 0.49 -4.43
CA VAL A 98 -12.57 1.69 -3.73
C VAL A 98 -14.08 1.84 -3.86
N ARG A 99 -14.74 2.24 -2.78
CA ARG A 99 -16.17 2.57 -2.78
C ARG A 99 -16.35 4.05 -3.02
N THR A 100 -16.81 4.42 -4.21
CA THR A 100 -17.14 5.80 -4.57
C THR A 100 -18.49 6.22 -4.00
N GLY A 101 -18.67 7.51 -3.71
CA GLY A 101 -19.92 8.05 -3.18
C GLY A 101 -20.37 7.41 -1.86
N ALA A 102 -19.42 6.93 -1.05
CA ALA A 102 -19.70 6.29 0.22
C ALA A 102 -19.93 7.35 1.32
N ALA A 103 -20.41 6.92 2.48
CA ALA A 103 -20.43 7.78 3.66
C ALA A 103 -19.04 7.81 4.32
N TYR A 104 -18.68 8.94 4.92
CA TYR A 104 -17.51 8.99 5.81
C TYR A 104 -17.65 7.94 6.94
N PRO A 105 -16.62 7.13 7.21
CA PRO A 105 -16.67 6.10 8.27
C PRO A 105 -16.93 6.65 9.68
N ASN A 106 -16.61 7.92 9.91
CA ASN A 106 -16.97 8.67 11.11
C ASN A 106 -17.52 10.07 10.74
N PRO A 107 -18.47 10.62 11.50
CA PRO A 107 -18.93 11.99 11.30
C PRO A 107 -17.91 13.08 11.67
N THR A 108 -16.93 12.79 12.53
CA THR A 108 -15.92 13.76 12.96
C THR A 108 -14.52 13.17 13.05
N TYR A 109 -13.52 14.01 12.75
CA TYR A 109 -12.11 13.63 12.76
C TYR A 109 -11.29 14.62 13.58
N THR A 110 -10.27 14.10 14.25
CA THR A 110 -9.32 14.90 15.02
C THR A 110 -8.24 15.44 14.10
N LEU A 111 -7.88 16.69 14.34
CA LEU A 111 -6.94 17.46 13.56
C LEU A 111 -5.81 18.03 14.40
N TRP A 112 -4.61 18.23 13.87
CA TRP A 112 -3.52 19.04 14.41
C TRP A 112 -2.57 19.46 13.29
N SER A 113 -2.02 20.67 13.35
CA SER A 113 -1.22 21.27 12.27
C SER A 113 0.22 21.64 12.68
N GLN A 114 0.67 21.13 13.82
CA GLN A 114 2.00 21.43 14.37
C GLN A 114 2.49 20.31 15.28
N ALA A 115 3.81 20.28 15.50
CA ALA A 115 4.48 19.34 16.36
C ALA A 115 3.89 19.32 17.79
N GLY A 116 3.85 18.14 18.40
CA GLY A 116 3.26 17.93 19.72
C GLY A 116 1.74 17.79 19.74
N GLY A 117 1.02 18.10 18.64
CA GLY A 117 -0.38 17.72 18.46
C GLY A 117 -0.50 16.22 18.14
N GLY A 118 -1.66 15.62 18.43
CA GLY A 118 -1.85 14.18 18.22
C GLY A 118 -2.90 13.53 19.11
N LEU A 119 -2.96 12.20 19.06
CA LEU A 119 -4.06 11.42 19.67
C LEU A 119 -3.73 10.89 21.06
N ASN A 120 -2.46 10.69 21.37
CA ASN A 120 -2.06 10.11 22.64
C ASN A 120 -2.10 11.18 23.73
N THR A 121 -3.12 11.12 24.58
CA THR A 121 -3.39 12.18 25.57
C THR A 121 -2.32 12.29 26.66
N SER A 122 -1.45 11.29 26.86
CA SER A 122 -0.31 11.41 27.78
C SER A 122 0.90 12.08 27.14
N GLU A 123 1.07 11.90 25.83
CA GLU A 123 2.29 12.26 25.10
C GLU A 123 2.12 13.47 24.17
N ASN A 124 0.89 13.79 23.76
CA ASN A 124 0.55 14.93 22.93
C ASN A 124 -0.14 16.03 23.74
N ASN A 125 -0.10 17.27 23.23
CA ASN A 125 -0.92 18.37 23.69
C ASN A 125 -2.23 18.44 22.88
N THR A 126 -3.30 17.89 23.42
CA THR A 126 -4.61 17.88 22.75
C THR A 126 -5.23 19.27 22.60
N SER A 127 -4.71 20.32 23.25
CA SER A 127 -5.16 21.69 23.00
C SER A 127 -4.75 22.22 21.62
N LEU A 128 -3.79 21.54 20.98
CA LEU A 128 -3.37 21.83 19.60
C LEU A 128 -4.29 21.14 18.59
N ASN A 129 -5.23 20.32 19.07
CA ASN A 129 -6.13 19.62 18.20
C ASN A 129 -7.38 20.45 17.90
N SER A 130 -7.93 20.27 16.70
CA SER A 130 -9.29 20.72 16.38
C SER A 130 -10.14 19.58 15.86
N THR A 131 -11.44 19.81 15.77
CA THR A 131 -12.41 18.84 15.26
C THR A 131 -12.85 19.27 13.87
N LEU A 132 -12.81 18.33 12.93
CA LEU A 132 -13.27 18.52 11.57
C LEU A 132 -14.52 17.66 11.33
N THR A 133 -15.52 18.24 10.67
CA THR A 133 -16.71 17.53 10.19
C THR A 133 -16.66 17.57 8.67
N PRO A 134 -16.32 16.45 8.00
CA PRO A 134 -16.28 16.44 6.55
C PRO A 134 -17.69 16.47 5.95
N ALA A 135 -17.78 16.95 4.72
CA ALA A 135 -18.98 17.00 3.91
C ALA A 135 -18.72 16.40 2.53
N GLY A 136 -19.77 16.24 1.71
CA GLY A 136 -19.68 15.69 0.37
C GLY A 136 -19.76 14.16 0.31
N SER A 137 -19.35 13.61 -0.84
CA SER A 137 -19.49 12.21 -1.22
C SER A 137 -18.11 11.58 -1.41
N PRO A 138 -17.46 11.12 -0.32
CA PRO A 138 -16.10 10.61 -0.38
C PRO A 138 -16.01 9.26 -1.10
N SER A 139 -14.78 8.95 -1.50
CA SER A 139 -14.36 7.60 -1.81
C SER A 139 -13.71 6.95 -0.59
N VAL A 140 -14.01 5.66 -0.35
CA VAL A 140 -13.53 4.92 0.83
C VAL A 140 -12.78 3.66 0.41
N PHE A 141 -11.61 3.45 1.00
CA PHE A 141 -10.81 2.23 0.86
C PHE A 141 -10.42 1.66 2.23
N GLY A 142 -10.02 0.39 2.26
CA GLY A 142 -9.55 -0.30 3.46
C GLY A 142 -8.02 -0.39 3.49
N LEU A 143 -7.44 -0.25 4.67
CA LEU A 143 -6.03 -0.52 4.97
C LEU A 143 -5.93 -1.52 6.13
N GLY A 144 -5.03 -2.49 6.07
CA GLY A 144 -4.73 -3.36 7.20
C GLY A 144 -3.25 -3.72 7.28
N PHE A 145 -2.78 -4.01 8.49
CA PHE A 145 -1.41 -4.46 8.73
C PHE A 145 -1.28 -5.29 10.01
N LEU A 146 -0.22 -6.09 10.06
CA LEU A 146 0.18 -6.90 11.21
C LEU A 146 1.34 -6.21 11.94
N ASP A 147 1.21 -6.02 13.25
CA ASP A 147 2.34 -5.68 14.09
C ASP A 147 2.82 -6.89 14.88
N VAL A 148 4.14 -6.97 15.07
CA VAL A 148 4.81 -7.99 15.86
C VAL A 148 5.82 -7.35 16.80
N ASP A 149 5.93 -7.87 18.02
CA ASP A 149 6.95 -7.46 18.98
C ASP A 149 7.27 -8.61 19.95
N GLU A 150 8.42 -8.53 20.58
CA GLU A 150 8.82 -9.42 21.66
C GLU A 150 8.97 -8.60 22.94
N ILE A 151 8.18 -8.96 23.96
CA ILE A 151 8.22 -8.29 25.27
C ILE A 151 8.45 -9.30 26.38
N LEU A 152 8.90 -8.81 27.54
CA LEU A 152 8.99 -9.63 28.74
C LEU A 152 7.72 -9.51 29.57
N VAL A 153 7.08 -10.66 29.84
CA VAL A 153 6.02 -10.78 30.86
C VAL A 153 6.63 -11.47 32.07
N GLY A 154 6.99 -10.67 33.07
CA GLY A 154 7.87 -11.13 34.15
C GLY A 154 9.26 -11.45 33.60
N SER A 155 9.64 -12.73 33.62
CA SER A 155 10.90 -13.23 33.02
C SER A 155 10.68 -14.04 31.74
N THR A 156 9.44 -14.14 31.27
CA THR A 156 9.09 -14.95 30.10
C THR A 156 9.05 -14.06 28.86
N PRO A 157 9.87 -14.32 27.84
CA PRO A 157 9.71 -13.69 26.54
C PRO A 157 8.37 -14.11 25.92
N VAL A 158 7.59 -13.12 25.50
CA VAL A 158 6.26 -13.29 24.92
C VAL A 158 6.24 -12.59 23.58
N PHE A 159 5.78 -13.31 22.56
CA PHE A 159 5.59 -12.76 21.23
C PHE A 159 4.20 -12.14 21.13
N VAL A 160 4.14 -10.82 21.18
CA VAL A 160 2.91 -10.05 21.04
C VAL A 160 2.72 -9.73 19.57
N ASN A 161 1.53 -10.03 19.06
CA ASN A 161 1.10 -9.51 17.77
C ASN A 161 -0.32 -8.99 17.82
N GLN A 162 -0.58 -8.09 16.91
CA GLN A 162 -1.89 -7.49 16.73
C GLN A 162 -2.14 -7.19 15.26
N VAL A 163 -3.40 -7.18 14.89
CA VAL A 163 -3.83 -6.76 13.57
C VAL A 163 -4.53 -5.43 13.71
N VAL A 164 -4.11 -4.46 12.91
CA VAL A 164 -4.70 -3.12 12.85
C VAL A 164 -5.34 -2.96 11.48
N GLY A 165 -6.51 -2.32 11.45
CA GLY A 165 -7.17 -1.96 10.20
C GLY A 165 -7.67 -0.53 10.24
N ALA A 166 -7.91 0.07 9.09
CA ALA A 166 -8.52 1.37 8.94
C ALA A 166 -9.45 1.41 7.74
N MET A 167 -10.53 2.18 7.88
CA MET A 167 -11.30 2.67 6.74
C MET A 167 -10.86 4.11 6.48
N VAL A 168 -10.44 4.39 5.26
CA VAL A 168 -9.85 5.66 4.86
C VAL A 168 -10.74 6.27 3.80
N ALA A 169 -11.27 7.44 4.09
CA ALA A 169 -12.06 8.22 3.15
C ALA A 169 -11.22 9.36 2.56
N PHE A 170 -11.50 9.77 1.33
CA PHE A 170 -10.96 10.99 0.74
C PHE A 170 -12.02 11.66 -0.12
N ASP A 171 -11.97 12.98 -0.19
CA ASP A 171 -12.76 13.75 -1.16
C ASP A 171 -11.99 13.78 -2.49
N PRO A 172 -12.57 13.34 -3.61
CA PRO A 172 -11.91 13.44 -4.91
C PRO A 172 -11.48 14.87 -5.29
N GLY A 173 -12.17 15.91 -4.78
CA GLY A 173 -11.78 17.31 -4.97
C GLY A 173 -10.57 17.75 -4.12
N GLU A 174 -10.29 17.06 -3.02
CA GLU A 174 -9.13 17.32 -2.13
C GLU A 174 -8.36 15.99 -1.88
N PRO A 175 -7.74 15.41 -2.92
CA PRO A 175 -7.15 14.06 -2.85
C PRO A 175 -5.93 13.97 -1.92
N SER A 176 -5.33 15.10 -1.55
CA SER A 176 -4.23 15.16 -0.59
C SER A 176 -4.68 14.92 0.85
N ARG A 177 -5.98 14.96 1.16
CA ARG A 177 -6.52 14.78 2.50
C ARG A 177 -7.20 13.43 2.67
N LEU A 178 -6.74 12.68 3.66
CA LEU A 178 -7.28 11.37 4.03
C LEU A 178 -7.95 11.44 5.40
N TYR A 179 -9.16 10.90 5.51
CA TYR A 179 -9.94 10.80 6.73
C TYR A 179 -9.93 9.36 7.23
N VAL A 180 -9.17 9.11 8.29
CA VAL A 180 -8.82 7.77 8.73
C VAL A 180 -9.63 7.38 9.96
N THR A 181 -10.38 6.29 9.87
CA THR A 181 -10.98 5.60 11.03
C THR A 181 -10.19 4.33 11.30
N ARG A 182 -9.18 4.42 12.18
CA ARG A 182 -8.29 3.32 12.58
C ARG A 182 -8.95 2.51 13.69
N SER A 183 -8.83 1.19 13.62
CA SER A 183 -9.23 0.26 14.68
C SER A 183 -8.17 -0.81 14.92
N THR A 184 -7.89 -1.10 16.19
CA THR A 184 -7.17 -2.31 16.58
C THR A 184 -8.13 -3.49 16.40
N ALA A 185 -7.91 -4.29 15.36
CA ALA A 185 -8.82 -5.38 14.99
C ALA A 185 -8.77 -6.49 16.03
N CYS A 186 -7.58 -6.95 16.42
CA CYS A 186 -7.37 -7.91 17.49
C CYS A 186 -5.94 -7.87 18.04
N VAL A 187 -5.76 -8.40 19.25
CA VAL A 187 -4.46 -8.60 19.93
C VAL A 187 -4.41 -10.02 20.51
N ASN A 188 -3.24 -10.64 20.54
CA ASN A 188 -3.11 -12.04 20.93
C ASN A 188 -2.92 -12.27 22.45
N SER A 189 -2.79 -11.19 23.20
CA SER A 189 -2.50 -11.18 24.63
C SER A 189 -3.29 -10.07 25.32
N THR A 190 -3.53 -10.24 26.61
CA THR A 190 -3.93 -9.10 27.45
C THR A 190 -2.69 -8.44 28.01
N PHE A 191 -2.80 -7.17 28.42
CA PHE A 191 -1.67 -6.42 28.96
C PHE A 191 -1.02 -7.18 30.13
N ASN A 192 0.31 -7.33 30.07
CA ASN A 192 1.11 -8.08 31.06
C ASN A 192 0.68 -9.55 31.25
N GLN A 193 0.15 -10.20 30.21
CA GLN A 193 -0.08 -11.64 30.20
C GLN A 193 0.58 -12.30 28.99
N THR A 194 0.79 -13.60 29.09
CA THR A 194 1.29 -14.40 27.98
C THR A 194 0.29 -14.47 26.83
N ASP A 195 0.81 -14.63 25.63
CA ASP A 195 0.05 -14.72 24.39
C ASP A 195 -0.72 -16.03 24.27
N ARG A 196 -1.89 -15.98 23.63
CA ARG A 196 -2.82 -17.12 23.51
C ARG A 196 -3.05 -17.56 22.07
N SER A 197 -2.58 -16.75 21.14
CA SER A 197 -2.73 -16.96 19.71
C SER A 197 -1.62 -16.26 18.95
N GLN A 198 -1.57 -16.51 17.65
CA GLN A 198 -0.59 -15.96 16.73
C GLN A 198 -1.28 -15.62 15.42
N PHE A 199 -1.10 -14.39 14.95
CA PHE A 199 -1.82 -13.89 13.77
C PHE A 199 -0.95 -13.81 12.52
N GLY A 200 -1.63 -13.92 11.38
CA GLY A 200 -1.16 -13.50 10.07
C GLY A 200 -2.22 -12.66 9.39
N PHE A 201 -1.85 -11.45 8.93
CA PHE A 201 -2.78 -10.59 8.21
C PHE A 201 -2.97 -11.10 6.78
N GLY A 202 -4.23 -11.14 6.36
CA GLY A 202 -4.65 -11.65 5.06
C GLY A 202 -4.99 -10.53 4.09
N ALA A 203 -6.15 -9.91 4.28
CA ALA A 203 -6.69 -8.88 3.40
C ALA A 203 -7.63 -7.94 4.17
N ILE A 204 -8.02 -6.85 3.50
CA ILE A 204 -9.10 -5.96 3.92
C ILE A 204 -9.89 -5.51 2.69
N ASP A 205 -11.19 -5.28 2.83
CA ASP A 205 -12.01 -4.64 1.78
C ASP A 205 -12.39 -3.19 2.10
N ALA A 206 -12.98 -2.50 1.13
CA ALA A 206 -13.41 -1.11 1.27
C ALA A 206 -14.59 -0.92 2.25
N ASP A 207 -15.28 -2.01 2.62
CA ASP A 207 -16.33 -2.03 3.65
C ASP A 207 -15.76 -2.19 5.08
N GLY A 208 -14.43 -2.37 5.21
CA GLY A 208 -13.78 -2.57 6.50
C GLY A 208 -13.97 -3.98 7.05
N ASN A 209 -14.15 -4.99 6.20
CA ASN A 209 -13.98 -6.39 6.57
C ASN A 209 -12.50 -6.75 6.49
N LEU A 210 -11.89 -7.03 7.63
CA LEU A 210 -10.49 -7.44 7.74
C LEU A 210 -10.39 -8.95 7.97
N TYR A 211 -9.44 -9.61 7.32
CA TYR A 211 -9.30 -11.07 7.30
C TYR A 211 -7.93 -11.47 7.82
N LEU A 212 -7.90 -12.47 8.71
CA LEU A 212 -6.65 -12.95 9.30
C LEU A 212 -6.67 -14.46 9.53
N ARG A 213 -5.47 -15.04 9.47
CA ARG A 213 -5.17 -16.38 9.97
C ARG A 213 -4.82 -16.31 11.45
N ALA A 214 -5.21 -17.32 12.23
CA ALA A 214 -4.75 -17.47 13.59
C ALA A 214 -4.48 -18.93 13.99
N ASP A 215 -3.45 -19.16 14.79
CA ASP A 215 -3.15 -20.41 15.49
C ASP A 215 -2.57 -20.10 16.89
N SER A 216 -1.91 -21.06 17.56
CA SER A 216 -1.14 -20.85 18.81
C SER A 216 0.32 -21.28 18.70
N PHE A 217 0.91 -21.24 17.51
CA PHE A 217 2.28 -21.72 17.28
C PHE A 217 3.30 -20.93 18.12
N GLY A 218 3.93 -21.61 19.08
CA GLY A 218 4.92 -20.98 19.95
C GLY A 218 4.34 -20.07 21.04
N SER A 219 3.02 -20.08 21.26
CA SER A 219 2.39 -19.29 22.31
C SER A 219 2.65 -19.80 23.73
N ALA A 220 2.80 -18.87 24.68
CA ALA A 220 3.15 -19.16 26.08
C ALA A 220 1.95 -19.10 27.06
N GLY A 221 0.73 -18.93 26.55
CA GLY A 221 -0.52 -18.88 27.29
C GLY A 221 -0.85 -20.18 28.05
N PRO A 222 -1.76 -20.12 29.06
CA PRO A 222 -2.30 -21.32 29.67
C PRO A 222 -2.95 -22.24 28.64
N ALA A 223 -2.68 -23.54 28.72
CA ALA A 223 -3.15 -24.54 27.74
C ALA A 223 -4.68 -24.55 27.53
N THR A 224 -5.47 -24.16 28.53
CA THR A 224 -6.94 -24.05 28.43
C THR A 224 -7.41 -22.86 27.59
N SER A 225 -6.52 -21.92 27.28
CA SER A 225 -6.80 -20.69 26.54
C SER A 225 -6.08 -20.61 25.19
N LEU A 226 -5.07 -21.46 24.95
CA LEU A 226 -4.36 -21.51 23.68
C LEU A 226 -5.30 -21.90 22.53
N LEU A 227 -5.34 -21.06 21.49
CA LEU A 227 -6.15 -21.28 20.30
C LEU A 227 -5.75 -22.61 19.63
N GLN A 228 -6.72 -23.50 19.38
CA GLN A 228 -6.45 -24.81 18.77
C GLN A 228 -6.51 -24.77 17.24
N GLY A 229 -5.68 -25.58 16.59
CA GLY A 229 -5.66 -25.74 15.12
C GLY A 229 -5.41 -24.45 14.34
N ASP A 230 -5.63 -24.53 13.03
CA ASP A 230 -5.63 -23.38 12.13
C ASP A 230 -7.02 -22.76 12.05
N ASN A 231 -7.05 -21.42 12.01
CA ASN A 231 -8.29 -20.65 12.05
C ASN A 231 -8.27 -19.48 11.07
N TYR A 232 -9.44 -19.13 10.56
CA TYR A 232 -9.68 -17.89 9.84
C TYR A 232 -10.72 -17.06 10.59
N PHE A 233 -10.39 -15.79 10.79
CA PHE A 233 -11.29 -14.81 11.38
C PHE A 233 -11.54 -13.68 10.39
N ARG A 234 -12.77 -13.16 10.41
CA ARG A 234 -13.15 -11.90 9.79
C ARG A 234 -13.52 -10.91 10.87
N VAL A 235 -12.92 -9.72 10.87
CA VAL A 235 -13.23 -8.62 11.78
C VAL A 235 -13.90 -7.49 11.00
N ARG A 236 -15.13 -7.14 11.38
CA ARG A 236 -15.89 -6.02 10.83
C ARG A 236 -15.53 -4.74 11.57
N LEU A 237 -14.62 -3.95 11.00
CA LEU A 237 -14.12 -2.72 11.63
C LEU A 237 -15.23 -1.71 12.01
N PRO A 238 -16.28 -1.49 11.20
CA PRO A 238 -17.39 -0.61 11.60
C PRO A 238 -18.06 -1.03 12.92
N ALA A 239 -18.10 -2.34 13.19
CA ALA A 239 -18.72 -2.93 14.38
C ALA A 239 -17.76 -3.04 15.58
N ARG A 240 -16.47 -2.68 15.43
CA ARG A 240 -15.51 -2.73 16.54
C ARG A 240 -15.89 -1.73 17.63
N SER A 241 -15.88 -2.23 18.86
CA SER A 241 -16.03 -1.43 20.07
C SER A 241 -14.71 -0.74 20.48
N VAL A 242 -14.78 0.07 21.53
CA VAL A 242 -13.61 0.76 22.11
C VAL A 242 -12.84 -0.07 23.14
N PHE A 243 -13.04 -1.40 23.16
CA PHE A 243 -12.35 -2.34 24.06
C PHE A 243 -11.46 -3.32 23.30
N ALA A 244 -10.40 -3.78 23.97
CA ALA A 244 -9.44 -4.74 23.44
C ALA A 244 -10.15 -6.02 22.95
N ASN A 245 -9.77 -6.48 21.77
CA ASN A 245 -10.30 -7.70 21.16
C ASN A 245 -9.24 -8.81 21.22
N LEU A 246 -9.29 -9.59 22.29
CA LEU A 246 -8.48 -10.78 22.47
C LEU A 246 -9.08 -11.93 21.66
N ILE A 247 -8.27 -12.61 20.86
CA ILE A 247 -8.65 -13.88 20.23
C ILE A 247 -7.91 -15.02 20.93
N ASP A 248 -8.68 -15.96 21.48
CA ASP A 248 -8.16 -17.16 22.13
C ASP A 248 -9.08 -18.36 21.85
N ASN A 249 -8.90 -19.48 22.55
CA ASN A 249 -9.69 -20.70 22.30
C ASN A 249 -11.20 -20.56 22.58
N ASN A 250 -11.64 -19.48 23.25
CA ASN A 250 -13.06 -19.16 23.44
C ASN A 250 -13.61 -18.27 22.31
N GLY A 251 -12.79 -17.93 21.33
CA GLY A 251 -13.09 -16.98 20.26
C GLY A 251 -12.67 -15.56 20.61
N ALA A 252 -13.34 -14.58 20.01
CA ALA A 252 -13.04 -13.16 20.14
C ALA A 252 -13.78 -12.53 21.32
N SER A 253 -13.07 -11.76 22.16
CA SER A 253 -13.71 -11.02 23.27
C SER A 253 -14.66 -9.91 22.79
N ASN A 254 -14.56 -9.45 21.55
CA ASN A 254 -15.53 -8.57 20.90
C ASN A 254 -16.36 -9.30 19.83
N ALA A 255 -16.98 -10.42 20.22
CA ALA A 255 -17.77 -11.30 19.36
C ALA A 255 -18.74 -10.63 18.36
N PRO A 256 -19.47 -9.53 18.67
CA PRO A 256 -20.36 -8.90 17.69
C PRO A 256 -19.68 -8.38 16.42
N SER A 257 -18.36 -8.13 16.49
CA SER A 257 -17.55 -7.62 15.38
C SER A 257 -16.74 -8.71 14.67
N VAL A 258 -16.75 -9.95 15.16
CA VAL A 258 -15.85 -11.01 14.67
C VAL A 258 -16.62 -12.25 14.26
N ASP A 259 -16.35 -12.74 13.06
CA ASP A 259 -16.81 -14.03 12.59
C ASP A 259 -15.64 -15.02 12.60
N TRP A 260 -15.83 -16.18 13.24
CA TRP A 260 -14.85 -17.27 13.26
C TRP A 260 -15.19 -18.28 12.16
N VAL A 261 -14.67 -18.01 10.95
CA VAL A 261 -15.11 -18.64 9.69
C VAL A 261 -14.53 -20.04 9.50
N LEU A 262 -13.30 -20.26 9.95
CA LEU A 262 -12.67 -21.58 10.01
C LEU A 262 -12.21 -21.85 11.43
N GLN A 263 -12.69 -22.94 12.02
CA GLN A 263 -12.56 -23.24 13.44
C GLN A 263 -11.76 -24.53 13.65
N HIS A 264 -10.68 -24.44 14.41
CA HIS A 264 -9.88 -25.56 14.91
C HIS A 264 -9.49 -26.57 13.82
N HIS A 265 -9.14 -26.06 12.64
CA HIS A 265 -8.90 -26.93 11.51
C HIS A 265 -7.56 -27.66 11.68
N ALA A 266 -7.53 -28.96 11.42
CA ALA A 266 -6.34 -29.78 11.62
C ALA A 266 -5.30 -29.65 10.48
N VAL A 267 -5.71 -29.15 9.32
CA VAL A 267 -4.82 -28.90 8.19
C VAL A 267 -4.28 -27.48 8.29
N THR A 268 -2.97 -27.34 8.12
CA THR A 268 -2.27 -26.06 8.05
C THR A 268 -2.75 -25.22 6.87
N HIS A 269 -2.93 -23.93 7.11
CA HIS A 269 -3.44 -22.98 6.14
C HIS A 269 -2.49 -21.79 5.98
N ALA A 270 -2.47 -21.21 4.78
CA ALA A 270 -1.81 -19.93 4.54
C ALA A 270 -2.66 -18.75 5.06
N CYS A 271 -2.12 -17.53 5.09
CA CYS A 271 -2.95 -16.34 5.30
C CYS A 271 -4.09 -16.28 4.26
N PRO A 272 -5.33 -15.95 4.68
CA PRO A 272 -6.45 -15.86 3.76
C PRO A 272 -6.33 -14.61 2.88
N ASN A 273 -7.05 -14.61 1.76
CA ASN A 273 -7.45 -13.42 1.04
C ASN A 273 -8.99 -13.30 1.13
N ALA A 274 -9.58 -12.31 0.45
CA ALA A 274 -11.02 -12.16 0.45
C ALA A 274 -11.56 -11.59 -0.84
N ILE A 275 -12.81 -11.92 -1.11
CA ILE A 275 -13.63 -11.22 -2.10
C ILE A 275 -14.29 -10.05 -1.38
N PRO A 276 -14.05 -8.81 -1.83
CA PRO A 276 -14.66 -7.63 -1.26
C PRO A 276 -16.18 -7.68 -1.24
N GLN A 277 -16.79 -7.16 -0.16
CA GLN A 277 -18.24 -7.13 -0.01
C GLN A 277 -18.94 -6.36 -1.13
N ASP A 278 -18.35 -5.28 -1.65
CA ASP A 278 -18.86 -4.53 -2.81
C ASP A 278 -18.89 -5.35 -4.11
N GLN A 279 -18.06 -6.40 -4.22
CA GLN A 279 -18.03 -7.29 -5.39
C GLN A 279 -18.91 -8.53 -5.23
N ALA A 280 -19.06 -9.04 -4.00
CA ALA A 280 -19.79 -10.29 -3.71
C ALA A 280 -21.15 -10.08 -3.01
N SER A 281 -21.54 -8.84 -2.73
CA SER A 281 -22.71 -8.46 -1.90
C SER A 281 -22.66 -8.95 -0.44
N ARG A 282 -21.60 -9.66 -0.06
CA ARG A 282 -21.24 -10.05 1.29
C ARG A 282 -19.72 -10.25 1.34
N PRO A 283 -19.09 -10.14 2.51
CA PRO A 283 -17.70 -10.52 2.65
C PRO A 283 -17.53 -12.04 2.45
N VAL A 284 -16.50 -12.46 1.70
CA VAL A 284 -16.20 -13.87 1.45
C VAL A 284 -14.74 -14.18 1.74
N VAL A 285 -14.48 -15.06 2.70
CA VAL A 285 -13.11 -15.57 2.96
C VAL A 285 -12.67 -16.53 1.86
N MET A 286 -11.43 -16.43 1.43
CA MET A 286 -10.79 -17.39 0.53
C MET A 286 -9.35 -17.68 0.97
N GLY A 287 -8.82 -18.87 0.70
CA GLY A 287 -7.48 -19.23 1.16
C GLY A 287 -6.97 -20.55 0.60
N ALA A 288 -5.71 -20.84 0.91
CA ALA A 288 -4.99 -22.03 0.46
C ALA A 288 -4.61 -22.91 1.65
N ASP A 289 -4.66 -24.24 1.47
CA ASP A 289 -4.23 -25.20 2.48
C ASP A 289 -3.07 -26.08 2.03
N PHE A 290 -2.40 -26.69 3.00
CA PHE A 290 -1.21 -27.51 2.73
C PHE A 290 -1.54 -28.92 2.19
N LEU A 291 -2.80 -29.19 1.85
CA LEU A 291 -3.21 -30.34 1.04
C LEU A 291 -3.34 -29.98 -0.45
N GLY A 292 -3.00 -28.74 -0.81
CA GLY A 292 -3.08 -28.27 -2.19
C GLY A 292 -4.49 -27.84 -2.57
N GLN A 293 -5.38 -27.56 -1.61
CA GLN A 293 -6.78 -27.23 -1.88
C GLN A 293 -7.05 -25.74 -1.75
N TYR A 294 -7.91 -25.23 -2.63
CA TYR A 294 -8.54 -23.93 -2.47
C TYR A 294 -9.72 -24.04 -1.53
N ARG A 295 -9.70 -23.25 -0.45
CA ARG A 295 -10.77 -23.16 0.53
C ARG A 295 -11.46 -21.81 0.43
N TYR A 296 -12.79 -21.81 0.39
CA TYR A 296 -13.57 -20.58 0.29
C TYR A 296 -14.89 -20.67 1.04
N GLU A 297 -15.39 -19.52 1.50
CA GLU A 297 -16.66 -19.39 2.21
C GLU A 297 -17.84 -19.47 1.24
N SER A 298 -18.33 -20.68 0.93
CA SER A 298 -19.41 -20.91 -0.04
C SER A 298 -20.76 -20.35 0.42
N THR A 299 -21.00 -20.38 1.73
CA THR A 299 -22.10 -19.69 2.41
C THR A 299 -21.56 -19.03 3.67
N ALA A 300 -22.27 -18.02 4.21
CA ALA A 300 -21.78 -17.26 5.36
C ALA A 300 -21.40 -18.19 6.54
N GLY A 301 -20.15 -18.10 6.99
CA GLY A 301 -19.59 -18.90 8.09
C GLY A 301 -19.25 -20.36 7.77
N SER A 302 -19.39 -20.81 6.50
CA SER A 302 -19.13 -22.19 6.10
C SER A 302 -18.15 -22.24 4.93
N THR A 303 -17.11 -23.08 5.05
CA THR A 303 -16.07 -23.21 4.02
C THR A 303 -16.22 -24.50 3.20
N THR A 304 -15.84 -24.43 1.94
CA THR A 304 -15.79 -25.56 0.98
C THR A 304 -14.40 -25.62 0.35
N THR A 305 -13.94 -26.82 0.00
CA THR A 305 -12.64 -27.04 -0.64
C THR A 305 -12.77 -27.55 -2.06
N THR A 306 -11.83 -27.18 -2.93
CA THR A 306 -11.70 -27.72 -4.28
C THR A 306 -10.25 -27.69 -4.77
N ASN A 307 -9.94 -28.47 -5.80
CA ASN A 307 -8.66 -28.40 -6.53
C ASN A 307 -8.79 -27.73 -7.91
N THR A 308 -10.00 -27.30 -8.29
CA THR A 308 -10.25 -26.78 -9.64
C THR A 308 -9.46 -25.51 -9.95
N HIS A 309 -9.08 -24.72 -8.94
CA HIS A 309 -8.36 -23.45 -9.10
C HIS A 309 -6.98 -23.58 -9.78
N ARG A 310 -6.42 -24.79 -9.83
CA ARG A 310 -5.08 -25.08 -10.34
C ARG A 310 -5.13 -26.12 -11.48
N PRO A 311 -5.56 -25.73 -12.69
CA PRO A 311 -5.64 -26.66 -13.81
C PRO A 311 -4.25 -27.21 -14.13
N THR A 312 -4.17 -28.47 -14.57
CA THR A 312 -2.96 -29.14 -15.10
C THR A 312 -1.72 -29.17 -14.18
N THR A 313 -1.89 -28.88 -12.89
CA THR A 313 -0.81 -28.82 -11.89
C THR A 313 -1.11 -29.75 -10.72
N ILE A 314 -0.07 -30.16 -9.99
CA ILE A 314 -0.18 -31.18 -8.93
C ILE A 314 -0.41 -30.59 -7.54
N ASP A 315 -0.03 -29.33 -7.32
CA ASP A 315 0.00 -28.69 -6.01
C ASP A 315 0.11 -27.16 -6.15
N HIS A 316 -0.11 -26.39 -5.08
CA HIS A 316 0.05 -24.93 -5.04
C HIS A 316 1.00 -24.45 -3.93
N ARG A 317 1.50 -23.22 -3.98
CA ARG A 317 2.45 -22.65 -3.02
C ARG A 317 2.05 -21.23 -2.60
N GLY A 318 2.28 -20.94 -1.32
CA GLY A 318 2.07 -19.61 -0.72
C GLY A 318 0.61 -19.26 -0.46
N GLY A 319 0.39 -17.98 -0.11
CA GLY A 319 -0.93 -17.40 0.02
C GLY A 319 -1.63 -17.22 -1.34
N MET A 320 -2.93 -16.94 -1.30
CA MET A 320 -3.71 -16.68 -2.52
C MET A 320 -3.78 -15.18 -2.83
N THR A 321 -3.84 -14.86 -4.12
CA THR A 321 -4.20 -13.53 -4.61
C THR A 321 -5.70 -13.46 -4.85
N TYR A 322 -6.30 -12.32 -4.51
CA TYR A 322 -7.54 -11.85 -5.15
C TYR A 322 -7.25 -10.53 -5.86
N SER A 323 -7.85 -10.38 -7.03
CA SER A 323 -7.79 -9.20 -7.88
C SER A 323 -9.21 -8.80 -8.26
N ALA A 324 -9.53 -7.51 -8.19
CA ALA A 324 -10.82 -6.99 -8.64
C ALA A 324 -10.98 -7.07 -10.17
N VAL A 325 -9.87 -7.28 -10.89
CA VAL A 325 -9.87 -7.45 -12.35
C VAL A 325 -10.56 -8.76 -12.71
N ARG A 326 -11.57 -8.69 -13.57
CA ARG A 326 -12.36 -9.85 -14.01
C ARG A 326 -11.79 -10.41 -15.30
N LEU A 327 -10.91 -11.42 -15.24
CA LEU A 327 -10.35 -12.04 -16.45
C LEU A 327 -11.30 -13.05 -17.10
N PHE A 328 -12.17 -13.68 -16.31
CA PHE A 328 -13.04 -14.77 -16.76
C PHE A 328 -14.50 -14.36 -16.70
N ALA A 329 -15.27 -14.68 -17.74
CA ALA A 329 -16.69 -14.36 -17.80
C ALA A 329 -17.47 -14.98 -16.63
N GLY A 330 -18.39 -14.23 -16.03
CA GLY A 330 -19.20 -14.66 -14.88
C GLY A 330 -18.49 -14.60 -13.52
N SER A 331 -17.24 -14.12 -13.47
CA SER A 331 -16.53 -13.87 -12.21
C SER A 331 -16.78 -12.47 -11.66
N VAL A 332 -16.61 -12.29 -10.35
CA VAL A 332 -16.58 -10.99 -9.68
C VAL A 332 -15.16 -10.47 -9.46
N GLY A 333 -14.16 -11.26 -9.83
CA GLY A 333 -12.73 -10.96 -9.75
C GLY A 333 -11.91 -12.18 -10.15
N THR A 334 -10.59 -12.06 -10.06
CA THR A 334 -9.65 -13.14 -10.42
C THR A 334 -8.83 -13.55 -9.22
N GLY A 335 -8.76 -14.85 -8.97
CA GLY A 335 -7.84 -15.45 -8.03
C GLY A 335 -6.58 -15.93 -8.73
N ALA A 336 -5.47 -15.94 -7.99
CA ALA A 336 -4.22 -16.51 -8.49
C ALA A 336 -3.41 -17.21 -7.39
N VAL A 337 -2.61 -18.19 -7.79
CA VAL A 337 -1.67 -18.89 -6.92
C VAL A 337 -0.47 -19.40 -7.73
N LEU A 338 0.67 -19.56 -7.04
CA LEU A 338 1.81 -20.29 -7.58
C LEU A 338 1.50 -21.79 -7.55
N SER A 339 1.85 -22.51 -8.62
CA SER A 339 1.52 -23.93 -8.77
C SER A 339 2.69 -24.74 -9.26
N ARG A 340 2.70 -26.02 -8.85
CA ARG A 340 3.71 -27.00 -9.27
C ARG A 340 3.28 -27.69 -10.55
N GLY A 341 4.00 -27.44 -11.64
CA GLY A 341 3.75 -28.07 -12.93
C GLY A 341 3.90 -29.59 -12.87
N ALA A 342 2.97 -30.30 -13.52
CA ALA A 342 3.05 -31.76 -13.63
C ALA A 342 4.21 -32.23 -14.52
N ALA A 343 4.56 -31.45 -15.55
CA ALA A 343 5.60 -31.78 -16.52
C ALA A 343 7.03 -31.40 -16.07
N GLY A 344 7.18 -30.47 -15.12
CA GLY A 344 8.46 -29.89 -14.69
C GLY A 344 9.15 -30.62 -13.53
N GLY A 345 8.82 -31.90 -13.27
CA GLY A 345 9.33 -32.64 -12.11
C GLY A 345 8.80 -32.13 -10.76
N GLY A 346 7.68 -31.38 -10.79
CA GLY A 346 7.11 -30.74 -9.62
C GLY A 346 7.88 -29.50 -9.17
N LYS A 347 8.40 -28.66 -10.06
CA LYS A 347 8.87 -27.31 -9.68
C LYS A 347 7.71 -26.33 -9.61
N THR A 348 7.86 -25.25 -8.86
CA THR A 348 6.87 -24.16 -8.83
C THR A 348 7.04 -23.28 -10.07
N ASP A 349 6.59 -23.76 -11.23
CA ASP A 349 6.90 -23.18 -12.55
C ASP A 349 5.67 -22.56 -13.25
N THR A 350 4.51 -22.57 -12.60
CA THR A 350 3.23 -22.22 -13.21
C THR A 350 2.47 -21.22 -12.37
N LEU A 351 1.94 -20.17 -13.01
CA LEU A 351 0.94 -19.27 -12.44
C LEU A 351 -0.44 -19.87 -12.73
N SER A 352 -1.20 -20.23 -11.71
CA SER A 352 -2.60 -20.67 -11.85
C SER A 352 -3.53 -19.50 -11.60
N LEU A 353 -4.30 -19.13 -12.62
CA LEU A 353 -5.27 -18.04 -12.63
C LEU A 353 -6.67 -18.62 -12.75
N TYR A 354 -7.64 -18.04 -12.04
CA TYR A 354 -9.01 -18.51 -12.09
C TYR A 354 -9.99 -17.41 -11.74
N GLY A 355 -11.18 -17.40 -12.36
CA GLY A 355 -12.23 -16.46 -11.95
C GLY A 355 -12.81 -16.90 -10.61
N VAL A 356 -13.25 -15.92 -9.83
CA VAL A 356 -13.91 -16.17 -8.54
C VAL A 356 -15.36 -15.71 -8.65
N GLY A 357 -16.32 -16.59 -8.35
CA GLY A 357 -17.72 -16.22 -8.25
C GLY A 357 -18.03 -15.48 -6.94
N SER A 358 -19.20 -14.83 -6.86
CA SER A 358 -19.61 -14.07 -5.66
C SER A 358 -19.74 -14.89 -4.38
N ASN A 359 -19.81 -16.21 -4.48
CA ASN A 359 -19.79 -17.14 -3.33
C ASN A 359 -18.41 -17.80 -3.12
N GLY A 360 -17.37 -17.37 -3.84
CA GLY A 360 -16.03 -17.96 -3.78
C GLY A 360 -15.77 -19.13 -4.71
N GLN A 361 -16.77 -19.67 -5.42
CA GLN A 361 -16.56 -20.79 -6.34
C GLN A 361 -15.61 -20.43 -7.51
N VAL A 362 -14.89 -21.42 -8.02
CA VAL A 362 -13.99 -21.27 -9.17
C VAL A 362 -14.80 -21.13 -10.46
N VAL A 363 -14.52 -20.11 -11.27
CA VAL A 363 -15.19 -19.78 -12.54
C VAL A 363 -14.14 -19.59 -13.64
N GLY A 364 -13.95 -20.60 -14.49
CA GLY A 364 -12.89 -20.55 -15.50
C GLY A 364 -11.50 -20.61 -14.88
N THR A 365 -10.55 -21.21 -15.59
CA THR A 365 -9.19 -21.43 -15.07
C THR A 365 -8.18 -21.40 -16.20
N ARG A 366 -6.95 -21.00 -15.88
CA ARG A 366 -5.82 -21.00 -16.81
C ARG A 366 -4.52 -21.21 -16.05
N GLY A 367 -3.73 -22.20 -16.47
CA GLY A 367 -2.35 -22.36 -16.05
C GLY A 367 -1.43 -21.69 -17.07
N VAL A 368 -0.47 -20.89 -16.60
CA VAL A 368 0.54 -20.23 -17.43
C VAL A 368 1.91 -20.63 -16.92
N THR A 369 2.56 -21.54 -17.63
CA THR A 369 3.88 -22.09 -17.28
C THR A 369 4.98 -21.25 -17.91
N ILE A 370 6.04 -20.98 -17.15
CA ILE A 370 7.21 -20.23 -17.66
C ILE A 370 7.83 -20.92 -18.89
N PRO A 371 8.20 -20.15 -19.93
CA PRO A 371 8.91 -20.68 -21.10
C PRO A 371 10.36 -21.01 -20.72
N PRO A 372 11.15 -21.72 -21.56
CA PRO A 372 12.56 -22.03 -21.25
C PRO A 372 13.50 -20.82 -21.12
N SER A 373 13.13 -19.68 -21.69
CA SER A 373 13.86 -18.41 -21.63
C SER A 373 12.87 -17.25 -21.72
N ILE A 374 13.18 -16.14 -21.05
CA ILE A 374 12.39 -14.90 -21.09
C ILE A 374 13.32 -13.79 -21.56
N ALA A 375 12.95 -13.10 -22.63
CA ALA A 375 13.70 -11.98 -23.18
C ALA A 375 12.97 -10.67 -22.87
N ASP A 376 13.73 -9.66 -22.49
CA ASP A 376 13.25 -8.29 -22.33
C ASP A 376 13.46 -7.53 -23.65
N SER A 377 12.38 -7.05 -24.26
CA SER A 377 12.48 -6.27 -25.49
C SER A 377 13.01 -4.84 -25.26
N CYS A 378 12.98 -4.33 -24.03
CA CYS A 378 13.43 -2.97 -23.70
C CYS A 378 14.96 -2.87 -23.47
N ASP A 379 15.63 -3.91 -22.98
CA ASP A 379 17.08 -3.89 -22.69
C ASP A 379 17.87 -5.09 -23.25
N ALA A 380 17.24 -5.92 -24.09
CA ALA A 380 17.78 -7.11 -24.74
C ALA A 380 18.36 -8.18 -23.78
N PHE A 381 18.13 -8.04 -22.47
CA PHE A 381 18.53 -9.03 -21.49
C PHE A 381 17.68 -10.31 -21.63
N VAL A 382 18.31 -11.47 -21.48
CA VAL A 382 17.62 -12.77 -21.52
C VAL A 382 17.84 -13.46 -20.19
N TRP A 383 16.77 -13.65 -19.42
CA TRP A 383 16.85 -14.31 -18.12
C TRP A 383 17.14 -15.80 -18.30
N PRO A 384 18.30 -16.30 -17.81
CA PRO A 384 18.64 -17.71 -17.92
C PRO A 384 17.91 -18.46 -16.81
N LEU A 385 16.85 -19.18 -17.16
CA LEU A 385 16.08 -19.94 -16.17
C LEU A 385 16.94 -20.97 -15.45
N ALA A 386 17.77 -21.74 -16.18
CA ALA A 386 18.71 -22.72 -15.61
C ALA A 386 18.09 -23.64 -14.53
N GLY A 387 16.80 -23.98 -14.67
CA GLY A 387 16.05 -24.75 -13.68
C GLY A 387 15.40 -23.93 -12.54
N GLY A 388 15.30 -22.62 -12.68
CA GLY A 388 14.63 -21.69 -11.79
C GLY A 388 13.13 -21.93 -11.67
N GLU A 389 12.55 -21.35 -10.63
CA GLU A 389 11.16 -21.51 -10.25
C GLU A 389 10.62 -20.25 -9.56
N PHE A 390 9.31 -20.08 -9.59
CA PHE A 390 8.65 -19.03 -8.82
C PHE A 390 8.81 -19.28 -7.32
N ARG A 391 9.09 -18.21 -6.57
CA ARG A 391 9.23 -18.23 -5.11
C ARG A 391 8.46 -17.08 -4.45
N ASN A 392 8.95 -16.52 -3.35
CA ASN A 392 8.21 -15.62 -2.44
C ASN A 392 7.03 -16.27 -1.71
N TYR A 393 7.20 -17.53 -1.27
CA TYR A 393 6.24 -18.22 -0.39
C TYR A 393 6.91 -18.94 0.79
N GLU A 394 8.23 -18.90 0.89
CA GLU A 394 8.99 -19.66 1.87
C GLU A 394 9.02 -18.95 3.23
N SER A 395 9.27 -19.72 4.30
CA SER A 395 9.37 -19.19 5.67
C SER A 395 8.08 -18.51 6.19
N GLN A 396 8.21 -17.49 7.04
CA GLN A 396 7.14 -16.84 7.79
C GLN A 396 6.03 -16.23 6.91
N VAL A 397 6.29 -15.87 5.66
CA VAL A 397 5.34 -15.11 4.82
C VAL A 397 4.03 -15.86 4.58
N THR A 398 4.08 -17.19 4.49
CA THR A 398 2.86 -18.00 4.34
C THR A 398 1.95 -17.91 5.55
N PHE A 399 2.50 -17.69 6.75
CA PHE A 399 1.76 -17.72 8.02
C PHE A 399 1.52 -16.35 8.66
N ARG A 400 2.38 -15.38 8.35
CA ARG A 400 2.36 -14.00 8.89
C ARG A 400 1.87 -12.98 7.89
N GLY A 401 1.74 -13.39 6.64
CA GLY A 401 1.18 -12.58 5.57
C GLY A 401 2.24 -12.06 4.62
N GLY A 402 1.73 -11.29 3.67
CA GLY A 402 2.25 -11.26 2.32
C GLY A 402 1.29 -11.95 1.36
N SER A 403 0.04 -11.50 1.37
CA SER A 403 -1.02 -12.12 0.57
C SER A 403 -0.87 -11.77 -0.90
N GLY A 404 -0.83 -12.80 -1.73
CA GLY A 404 -0.77 -12.67 -3.17
C GLY A 404 0.66 -12.60 -3.71
N PRO A 405 1.35 -13.75 -3.79
CA PRO A 405 2.66 -13.85 -4.46
C PRO A 405 2.56 -13.69 -6.00
N VAL A 406 1.34 -13.71 -6.55
CA VAL A 406 1.07 -13.50 -7.98
C VAL A 406 0.26 -12.23 -8.14
N ALA A 407 0.78 -11.23 -8.86
CA ALA A 407 -0.03 -10.07 -9.25
C ALA A 407 -0.91 -10.41 -10.44
N VAL A 408 -2.14 -9.88 -10.48
CA VAL A 408 -3.07 -10.04 -11.61
C VAL A 408 -3.60 -8.67 -12.03
N GLY A 409 -3.63 -8.42 -13.34
CA GLY A 409 -4.04 -7.13 -13.90
C GLY A 409 -4.54 -7.24 -15.34
N ARG A 410 -4.74 -6.09 -15.98
CA ARG A 410 -4.95 -5.95 -17.42
C ARG A 410 -4.05 -4.83 -17.95
N ASP A 411 -3.64 -4.94 -19.20
CA ASP A 411 -3.08 -3.78 -19.91
C ASP A 411 -4.21 -2.86 -20.41
N LEU A 412 -3.85 -1.65 -20.84
CA LEU A 412 -4.82 -0.65 -21.32
C LEU A 412 -5.61 -1.07 -22.58
N GLY A 413 -5.20 -2.11 -23.30
CA GLY A 413 -6.03 -2.67 -24.39
C GLY A 413 -6.70 -3.99 -24.02
N GLY A 414 -6.86 -4.26 -22.72
CA GLY A 414 -7.69 -5.32 -22.19
C GLY A 414 -7.04 -6.70 -22.15
N MET A 415 -5.76 -6.85 -22.52
CA MET A 415 -5.06 -8.13 -22.39
C MET A 415 -4.83 -8.46 -20.92
N ALA A 416 -4.96 -9.73 -20.56
CA ALA A 416 -4.71 -10.17 -19.20
C ALA A 416 -3.21 -10.10 -18.88
N LEU A 417 -2.90 -9.72 -17.65
CA LEU A 417 -1.55 -9.71 -17.10
C LEU A 417 -1.48 -10.57 -15.84
N ALA A 418 -0.38 -11.31 -15.68
CA ALA A 418 -0.01 -11.91 -14.40
C ALA A 418 1.51 -11.82 -14.20
N ALA A 419 1.95 -11.61 -12.96
CA ALA A 419 3.37 -11.51 -12.64
C ALA A 419 3.74 -12.22 -11.33
N GLY A 420 4.98 -12.70 -11.25
CA GLY A 420 5.51 -13.37 -10.06
C GLY A 420 7.03 -13.29 -10.01
N VAL A 421 7.61 -13.64 -8.86
CA VAL A 421 9.06 -13.58 -8.64
C VAL A 421 9.71 -14.91 -8.94
N LEU A 422 10.65 -14.89 -9.89
CA LEU A 422 11.37 -16.02 -10.41
C LEU A 422 12.81 -16.00 -9.87
N TYR A 423 13.24 -17.09 -9.25
CA TYR A 423 14.61 -17.24 -8.77
C TYR A 423 15.45 -17.98 -9.79
N ALA A 424 16.73 -17.61 -9.92
CA ALA A 424 17.67 -18.32 -10.78
C ALA A 424 17.91 -19.73 -10.23
N GLY A 425 17.90 -20.75 -11.11
CA GLY A 425 18.04 -22.16 -10.70
C GLY A 425 19.42 -22.55 -10.13
N THR A 426 20.41 -21.67 -10.25
CA THR A 426 21.78 -21.88 -9.74
C THR A 426 21.89 -21.77 -8.22
N ASN A 427 20.91 -21.15 -7.54
CA ASN A 427 20.84 -21.05 -6.09
C ASN A 427 19.41 -21.39 -5.61
N THR A 428 19.29 -22.45 -4.80
CA THR A 428 18.00 -22.99 -4.37
C THR A 428 17.54 -22.47 -2.99
N GLY A 429 18.23 -21.49 -2.40
CA GLY A 429 17.86 -20.91 -1.10
C GLY A 429 16.75 -19.86 -1.20
N ALA A 430 15.99 -19.69 -0.12
CA ALA A 430 14.95 -18.66 -0.01
C ALA A 430 15.51 -17.23 -0.02
N ALA A 431 16.76 -17.06 0.41
CA ALA A 431 17.53 -15.83 0.36
C ALA A 431 18.36 -15.67 -0.93
N ASN A 432 17.88 -16.14 -2.10
CA ASN A 432 18.63 -16.03 -3.35
C ASN A 432 18.65 -14.58 -3.88
N PRO A 433 19.81 -13.93 -4.01
CA PRO A 433 19.90 -12.56 -4.52
C PRO A 433 19.75 -12.45 -6.05
N SER A 434 19.91 -13.55 -6.79
CA SER A 434 19.68 -13.58 -8.25
C SER A 434 18.23 -13.95 -8.55
N ASN A 435 17.40 -12.93 -8.73
CA ASN A 435 15.98 -13.09 -9.01
C ASN A 435 15.45 -12.02 -9.99
N ALA A 436 14.26 -12.29 -10.53
CA ALA A 436 13.56 -11.45 -11.47
C ALA A 436 12.06 -11.40 -11.15
N ILE A 437 11.41 -10.28 -11.46
CA ILE A 437 9.96 -10.21 -11.60
C ILE A 437 9.66 -10.42 -13.08
N VAL A 438 8.87 -11.44 -13.39
CA VAL A 438 8.46 -11.74 -14.78
C VAL A 438 6.96 -11.56 -14.91
N ALA A 439 6.54 -10.96 -16.01
CA ALA A 439 5.15 -10.76 -16.35
C ALA A 439 4.79 -11.58 -17.59
N CYS A 440 3.58 -12.14 -17.62
CA CYS A 440 2.99 -12.72 -18.80
C CYS A 440 1.77 -11.93 -19.26
N ARG A 441 1.58 -11.86 -20.57
CA ARG A 441 0.43 -11.24 -21.23
C ARG A 441 -0.28 -12.25 -22.11
N PHE A 442 -1.60 -12.28 -22.07
CA PHE A 442 -2.40 -13.18 -22.91
C PHE A 442 -3.84 -12.68 -23.08
N ASP A 443 -4.53 -13.19 -24.10
CA ASP A 443 -5.96 -12.96 -24.28
C ASP A 443 -6.76 -13.94 -23.40
N ALA A 444 -7.45 -13.43 -22.38
CA ALA A 444 -8.26 -14.25 -21.48
C ALA A 444 -9.58 -14.74 -22.10
N GLY A 445 -10.07 -14.09 -23.16
CA GLY A 445 -11.24 -14.53 -23.92
C GLY A 445 -10.95 -15.72 -24.83
N ASN A 446 -9.67 -15.97 -25.12
CA ASN A 446 -9.20 -17.07 -25.94
C ASN A 446 -8.39 -18.07 -25.11
N ALA A 447 -8.99 -19.22 -24.79
CA ALA A 447 -8.35 -20.28 -24.00
C ALA A 447 -7.09 -20.87 -24.68
N GLN A 448 -6.94 -20.71 -26.00
CA GLN A 448 -5.77 -21.16 -26.77
C GLN A 448 -4.74 -20.04 -27.02
N SER A 449 -4.94 -18.82 -26.52
CA SER A 449 -3.96 -17.74 -26.74
C SER A 449 -2.60 -18.15 -26.16
N THR A 450 -1.52 -17.91 -26.90
CA THR A 450 -0.17 -18.21 -26.41
C THR A 450 0.26 -17.07 -25.47
N PRO A 451 0.69 -17.35 -24.22
CA PRO A 451 1.21 -16.31 -23.34
C PRO A 451 2.53 -15.74 -23.87
N GLU A 452 2.61 -14.42 -23.93
CA GLU A 452 3.84 -13.66 -24.12
C GLU A 452 4.48 -13.41 -22.75
N TRP A 453 5.81 -13.35 -22.68
CA TRP A 453 6.55 -13.15 -21.43
C TRP A 453 7.61 -12.08 -21.56
N THR A 454 7.82 -11.32 -20.50
CA THR A 454 8.87 -10.29 -20.39
C THR A 454 9.36 -10.18 -18.95
N SER A 455 10.58 -9.67 -18.74
CA SER A 455 11.05 -9.31 -17.40
C SER A 455 10.62 -7.90 -17.05
N VAL A 456 9.88 -7.75 -15.96
CA VAL A 456 9.60 -6.45 -15.37
C VAL A 456 10.89 -5.90 -14.76
N ALA A 457 11.57 -6.73 -13.97
CA ALA A 457 12.77 -6.42 -13.21
C ALA A 457 13.67 -7.66 -13.15
N TRP A 458 14.99 -7.47 -13.11
CA TRP A 458 15.95 -8.57 -12.98
C TRP A 458 17.23 -8.11 -12.27
N VAL A 459 17.81 -9.04 -11.50
CA VAL A 459 19.08 -8.88 -10.80
C VAL A 459 19.93 -10.13 -11.01
N ASP A 460 21.15 -9.96 -11.49
CA ASP A 460 22.13 -11.03 -11.62
C ASP A 460 23.28 -10.79 -10.63
N ALA A 461 23.23 -11.50 -9.50
CA ALA A 461 24.24 -11.41 -8.46
C ALA A 461 25.60 -12.03 -8.86
N SER A 462 25.66 -12.83 -9.94
CA SER A 462 26.91 -13.44 -10.40
C SER A 462 27.77 -12.46 -11.19
N THR A 463 27.12 -11.59 -11.96
CA THR A 463 27.77 -10.54 -12.75
C THR A 463 27.70 -9.17 -12.07
N MET A 464 26.98 -9.06 -10.94
CA MET A 464 26.70 -7.80 -10.23
C MET A 464 26.06 -6.79 -11.19
N THR A 465 25.06 -7.23 -11.94
CA THR A 465 24.28 -6.41 -12.86
C THR A 465 22.79 -6.50 -12.56
N GLY A 466 22.01 -5.58 -13.10
CA GLY A 466 20.58 -5.52 -12.91
C GLY A 466 19.94 -4.56 -13.90
N LYS A 467 18.61 -4.60 -13.97
CA LYS A 467 17.85 -3.74 -14.87
C LYS A 467 18.10 -2.25 -14.58
N ALA A 468 18.25 -1.47 -15.64
CA ALA A 468 18.49 -0.03 -15.54
C ALA A 468 17.28 0.71 -14.97
N ILE A 469 17.54 1.73 -14.15
CA ILE A 469 16.53 2.65 -13.62
C ILE A 469 16.63 3.97 -14.40
N ARG A 470 15.49 4.51 -14.81
CA ARG A 470 15.37 5.75 -15.57
C ARG A 470 14.90 6.90 -14.67
N GLY A 471 15.21 8.10 -15.09
CA GLY A 471 14.82 9.35 -14.46
C GLY A 471 15.35 10.53 -15.28
N ASP A 472 14.80 11.70 -15.03
CA ASP A 472 15.13 12.97 -15.69
C ASP A 472 16.30 13.65 -14.94
N TYR A 473 17.45 12.96 -14.88
CA TYR A 473 18.68 13.39 -14.19
C TYR A 473 19.84 13.61 -15.18
N GLY A 474 19.53 13.85 -16.45
CA GLY A 474 20.50 14.27 -17.46
C GLY A 474 21.57 13.24 -17.82
N ALA A 475 22.60 13.73 -18.51
CA ALA A 475 23.60 12.91 -19.21
C ALA A 475 24.50 12.07 -18.30
N ASP A 476 24.64 12.44 -17.03
CA ASP A 476 25.37 11.67 -16.03
C ASP A 476 24.47 10.83 -15.11
N GLY A 477 23.15 11.03 -15.17
CA GLY A 477 22.14 10.30 -14.41
C GLY A 477 22.21 10.54 -12.90
N ALA A 478 22.95 11.55 -12.43
CA ALA A 478 23.02 11.93 -11.04
C ALA A 478 22.25 13.24 -10.83
N PRO A 479 21.33 13.30 -9.84
CA PRO A 479 20.55 14.51 -9.64
C PRO A 479 21.40 15.67 -9.11
N GLY A 480 21.00 16.88 -9.47
CA GLY A 480 21.54 18.16 -9.06
C GLY A 480 22.88 18.51 -9.70
N THR A 481 23.21 18.04 -10.90
CA THR A 481 24.50 18.29 -11.58
C THR A 481 24.42 19.48 -12.55
N GLY A 482 23.23 19.78 -13.06
CA GLY A 482 22.93 20.84 -14.01
C GLY A 482 23.42 20.54 -15.43
N ASP A 483 23.53 19.27 -15.79
CA ASP A 483 23.96 18.83 -17.12
C ASP A 483 22.80 18.76 -18.12
N VAL A 484 23.09 18.34 -19.35
CA VAL A 484 22.09 18.34 -20.45
C VAL A 484 21.07 17.24 -20.21
N GLY A 485 19.79 17.57 -20.39
CA GLY A 485 18.65 16.68 -20.16
C GLY A 485 18.03 16.88 -18.78
N GLU A 486 18.83 17.22 -17.76
CA GLU A 486 18.32 17.26 -16.39
C GLU A 486 17.18 18.27 -16.16
N GLY A 487 16.05 17.76 -15.68
CA GLY A 487 14.89 18.51 -15.23
C GLY A 487 14.10 19.15 -16.37
N ASP A 488 14.22 18.65 -17.59
CA ASP A 488 13.51 19.18 -18.76
C ASP A 488 12.08 18.62 -18.90
N GLY A 489 11.72 17.64 -18.07
CA GLY A 489 10.40 17.01 -18.02
C GLY A 489 10.21 15.86 -19.00
N VAL A 490 11.27 15.43 -19.70
CA VAL A 490 11.25 14.33 -20.67
C VAL A 490 12.33 13.32 -20.29
N ILE A 491 12.03 12.02 -20.39
CA ILE A 491 13.07 10.98 -20.33
C ILE A 491 13.41 10.60 -21.76
N ASP A 492 14.61 10.95 -22.22
CA ASP A 492 15.06 10.67 -23.58
C ASP A 492 16.52 10.19 -23.67
N ALA A 493 17.14 10.34 -24.85
CA ALA A 493 18.51 9.90 -25.10
C ALA A 493 19.57 10.78 -24.42
N ASN A 494 19.18 11.95 -23.91
CA ASN A 494 20.02 12.82 -23.11
C ASN A 494 20.09 12.35 -21.65
N ASP A 495 19.17 11.47 -21.21
CA ASP A 495 19.18 10.91 -19.85
C ASP A 495 19.96 9.59 -19.79
N ALA A 496 21.06 9.60 -19.06
CA ALA A 496 21.69 8.36 -18.65
C ALA A 496 20.83 7.66 -17.58
N PRO A 497 20.88 6.32 -17.49
CA PRO A 497 20.23 5.65 -16.38
C PRO A 497 20.74 6.16 -15.04
N ILE A 498 19.81 6.45 -14.14
CA ILE A 498 20.09 7.01 -12.80
C ILE A 498 20.68 5.97 -11.85
N GLY A 499 20.74 4.72 -12.29
CA GLY A 499 21.23 3.59 -11.55
C GLY A 499 20.75 2.28 -12.14
N ARG A 500 20.83 1.23 -11.34
CA ARG A 500 20.31 -0.10 -11.68
C ARG A 500 19.79 -0.81 -10.44
N LEU A 501 19.04 -1.88 -10.68
CA LEU A 501 18.82 -2.89 -9.65
C LEU A 501 20.15 -3.52 -9.24
N ALA A 502 20.28 -3.84 -7.95
CA ALA A 502 21.50 -4.41 -7.37
C ALA A 502 21.17 -5.64 -6.55
N ALA A 503 22.10 -6.59 -6.51
CA ALA A 503 21.96 -7.75 -5.66
C ALA A 503 22.11 -7.37 -4.18
N MET A 504 21.32 -7.98 -3.29
CA MET A 504 21.38 -7.67 -1.86
C MET A 504 22.77 -7.84 -1.26
N ASN A 505 23.56 -8.78 -1.79
CA ASN A 505 24.95 -9.01 -1.37
C ASN A 505 25.93 -7.91 -1.84
N GLU A 506 25.51 -7.00 -2.72
CA GLU A 506 26.25 -5.75 -3.00
C GLU A 506 26.02 -4.70 -1.91
N THR A 507 24.89 -4.80 -1.20
CA THR A 507 24.52 -3.84 -0.15
C THR A 507 25.24 -4.16 1.16
N THR A 508 25.47 -3.13 1.98
CA THR A 508 25.99 -3.31 3.36
C THR A 508 24.87 -3.59 4.37
N LEU A 509 23.65 -3.90 3.91
CA LEU A 509 22.44 -3.92 4.75
C LEU A 509 22.28 -5.22 5.56
N GLY A 510 23.06 -6.26 5.28
CA GLY A 510 23.13 -7.49 6.09
C GLY A 510 22.51 -8.75 5.48
N PRO A 511 21.30 -8.72 4.89
CA PRO A 511 20.71 -9.90 4.25
C PRO A 511 21.46 -10.34 3.00
N SER A 512 21.47 -11.65 2.73
CA SER A 512 22.05 -12.22 1.50
C SER A 512 21.10 -12.19 0.30
N GLY A 513 19.80 -11.96 0.51
CA GLY A 513 18.74 -11.94 -0.51
C GLY A 513 17.38 -12.32 0.10
N PRO A 514 16.27 -12.25 -0.67
CA PRO A 514 16.19 -11.85 -2.07
C PRO A 514 16.38 -10.36 -2.34
N SER A 515 16.69 -10.02 -3.59
CA SER A 515 16.87 -8.63 -4.04
C SER A 515 15.59 -7.91 -4.49
N LEU A 516 14.49 -8.64 -4.66
CA LEU A 516 13.20 -8.13 -5.15
C LEU A 516 12.05 -8.65 -4.28
N SER A 517 11.11 -7.78 -3.94
CA SER A 517 9.83 -8.17 -3.31
C SER A 517 8.86 -8.81 -4.32
N GLY A 518 7.68 -9.19 -3.84
CA GLY A 518 6.56 -9.51 -4.72
C GLY A 518 6.10 -8.30 -5.56
N PRO A 519 5.46 -8.54 -6.72
CA PRO A 519 4.88 -7.49 -7.56
C PRO A 519 3.47 -7.09 -7.10
N ALA A 520 3.07 -5.86 -7.39
CA ALA A 520 1.68 -5.38 -7.32
C ALA A 520 1.33 -4.59 -8.58
N PHE A 521 0.20 -4.90 -9.23
CA PHE A 521 -0.25 -4.15 -10.40
C PHE A 521 -1.12 -2.96 -9.99
N ASP A 522 -1.00 -1.86 -10.74
CA ASP A 522 -2.03 -0.83 -10.82
C ASP A 522 -3.03 -1.11 -11.96
N SER A 523 -3.93 -0.16 -12.22
CA SER A 523 -4.98 -0.32 -13.24
C SER A 523 -4.50 -0.32 -14.69
N ALA A 524 -3.29 0.17 -14.98
CA ALA A 524 -2.69 0.15 -16.32
C ALA A 524 -1.80 -1.09 -16.55
N GLY A 525 -1.55 -1.88 -15.50
CA GLY A 525 -0.61 -2.98 -15.55
C GLY A 525 0.84 -2.55 -15.29
N ASN A 526 1.08 -1.35 -14.74
CA ASN A 526 2.37 -1.00 -14.18
C ASN A 526 2.61 -1.78 -12.90
N VAL A 527 3.87 -2.06 -12.59
CA VAL A 527 4.25 -2.95 -11.49
C VAL A 527 4.99 -2.18 -10.40
N TYR A 528 4.45 -2.19 -9.18
CA TYR A 528 5.12 -1.66 -7.99
C TYR A 528 5.80 -2.79 -7.21
N PHE A 529 7.03 -2.55 -6.77
CA PHE A 529 7.83 -3.51 -5.98
C PHE A 529 8.97 -2.79 -5.24
N LEU A 530 9.44 -3.40 -4.16
CA LEU A 530 10.67 -2.99 -3.48
C LEU A 530 11.86 -3.76 -4.05
N ALA A 531 13.00 -3.09 -4.17
CA ALA A 531 14.24 -3.67 -4.65
C ALA A 531 15.47 -3.07 -3.97
N SER A 532 16.55 -3.86 -3.93
CA SER A 532 17.89 -3.31 -3.73
C SER A 532 18.37 -2.62 -5.00
N VAL A 533 18.94 -1.43 -4.85
CA VAL A 533 19.35 -0.55 -5.96
C VAL A 533 20.76 -0.02 -5.78
N ALA A 534 21.43 0.26 -6.89
CA ALA A 534 22.69 0.97 -6.98
C ALA A 534 22.45 2.27 -7.77
N LEU A 535 22.22 3.37 -7.05
CA LEU A 535 21.86 4.67 -7.60
C LEU A 535 23.09 5.57 -7.76
N ARG A 536 23.09 6.43 -8.78
CA ARG A 536 24.11 7.46 -8.97
C ARG A 536 23.70 8.69 -8.17
N GLU A 537 24.60 9.18 -7.34
CA GLU A 537 24.33 10.32 -6.47
C GLU A 537 25.53 11.27 -6.47
N ARG A 538 25.23 12.58 -6.50
CA ARG A 538 26.25 13.61 -6.38
C ARG A 538 26.63 13.80 -4.91
N VAL A 539 27.88 13.50 -4.57
CA VAL A 539 28.47 13.76 -3.25
C VAL A 539 29.63 14.73 -3.41
N GLY A 540 29.38 16.00 -3.10
CA GLY A 540 30.33 17.08 -3.36
C GLY A 540 30.63 17.23 -4.87
N PRO A 541 31.90 17.18 -5.29
CA PRO A 541 32.28 17.28 -6.71
C PRO A 541 32.25 15.94 -7.46
N SER A 542 31.90 14.83 -6.81
CA SER A 542 31.98 13.48 -7.39
C SER A 542 30.61 12.83 -7.49
N ILE A 543 30.42 12.02 -8.53
CA ILE A 543 29.28 11.11 -8.64
C ILE A 543 29.72 9.77 -8.09
N VAL A 544 28.98 9.26 -7.12
CA VAL A 544 29.23 7.97 -6.47
C VAL A 544 28.05 7.05 -6.67
N THR A 545 28.29 5.75 -6.56
CA THR A 545 27.22 4.76 -6.49
C THR A 545 26.82 4.56 -5.03
N ARG A 546 25.56 4.80 -4.71
CA ARG A 546 24.97 4.48 -3.40
C ARG A 546 24.09 3.24 -3.51
N TYR A 547 24.22 2.35 -2.54
CA TYR A 547 23.39 1.16 -2.41
C TYR A 547 22.28 1.40 -1.40
N ASP A 548 21.03 1.24 -1.81
CA ASP A 548 19.83 1.53 -1.02
C ASP A 548 18.74 0.47 -1.24
N ILE A 549 17.65 0.55 -0.49
CA ILE A 549 16.37 -0.09 -0.84
C ILE A 549 15.42 0.98 -1.38
N ALA A 550 14.75 0.68 -2.49
CA ALA A 550 13.83 1.59 -3.13
C ALA A 550 12.50 0.93 -3.51
N LEU A 551 11.43 1.71 -3.45
CA LEU A 551 10.19 1.46 -4.16
C LEU A 551 10.35 1.89 -5.61
N LEU A 552 10.13 0.94 -6.52
CA LEU A 552 10.17 1.16 -7.95
C LEU A 552 8.81 0.92 -8.59
N ARG A 553 8.62 1.59 -9.72
CA ARG A 553 7.49 1.42 -10.63
C ARG A 553 8.01 0.97 -11.98
N GLY A 554 7.65 -0.24 -12.41
CA GLY A 554 7.81 -0.69 -13.79
C GLY A 554 6.65 -0.16 -14.63
N VAL A 555 6.93 0.79 -15.52
CA VAL A 555 5.95 1.36 -16.45
C VAL A 555 5.85 0.49 -17.70
N LEU A 556 4.64 0.05 -18.05
CA LEU A 556 4.41 -0.85 -19.17
C LEU A 556 4.42 -0.10 -20.52
N ASP A 557 5.32 -0.48 -21.43
CA ASP A 557 5.13 -0.22 -22.86
C ASP A 557 4.31 -1.36 -23.48
N ARG A 558 3.05 -1.05 -23.77
CA ARG A 558 2.11 -2.01 -24.36
C ARG A 558 2.51 -2.46 -25.77
N ALA A 559 3.11 -1.59 -26.57
CA ALA A 559 3.43 -1.91 -27.96
C ALA A 559 4.53 -2.97 -28.03
N SER A 560 5.60 -2.78 -27.25
CA SER A 560 6.76 -3.67 -27.22
C SER A 560 6.65 -4.79 -26.19
N PHE A 561 5.66 -4.73 -25.28
CA PHE A 561 5.50 -5.59 -24.11
C PHE A 561 6.79 -5.71 -23.29
N CYS A 562 7.24 -4.57 -22.79
CA CYS A 562 8.34 -4.50 -21.84
C CYS A 562 8.09 -3.38 -20.82
N TYR A 563 8.97 -3.32 -19.83
CA TYR A 563 8.83 -2.40 -18.71
C TYR A 563 10.07 -1.52 -18.59
N THR A 564 9.87 -0.23 -18.36
CA THR A 564 10.93 0.70 -17.93
C THR A 564 10.79 1.01 -16.46
N LEU A 565 11.89 1.06 -15.72
CA LEU A 565 11.85 1.29 -14.27
C LEU A 565 11.97 2.77 -13.93
N ASP A 566 11.08 3.24 -13.07
CA ASP A 566 11.06 4.56 -12.47
C ASP A 566 11.24 4.44 -10.94
N LEU A 567 12.01 5.37 -10.36
CA LEU A 567 12.26 5.45 -8.93
C LEU A 567 11.16 6.28 -8.25
N VAL A 568 10.39 5.64 -7.36
CA VAL A 568 9.29 6.30 -6.64
C VAL A 568 9.80 6.92 -5.34
N ALA A 569 10.38 6.12 -4.46
CA ALA A 569 10.93 6.56 -3.17
C ALA A 569 12.01 5.59 -2.71
N ARG A 570 12.95 6.04 -1.88
CA ARG A 570 14.03 5.20 -1.32
C ARG A 570 14.26 5.44 0.16
N THR A 571 14.99 4.51 0.77
CA THR A 571 15.60 4.75 2.09
C THR A 571 16.52 5.97 2.02
N GLY A 572 16.39 6.86 2.99
CA GLY A 572 17.12 8.12 3.06
C GLY A 572 16.32 9.34 2.58
N ASP A 573 15.23 9.15 1.83
CA ASP A 573 14.39 10.27 1.40
C ASP A 573 13.74 10.95 2.62
N VAL A 574 13.70 12.29 2.56
CA VAL A 574 13.19 13.15 3.62
C VAL A 574 11.95 13.89 3.12
N PHE A 575 10.88 13.82 3.91
CA PHE A 575 9.63 14.50 3.64
C PHE A 575 9.29 15.40 4.82
N ARG A 576 8.70 16.55 4.54
CA ARG A 576 8.10 17.37 5.58
C ARG A 576 6.71 16.83 5.87
N GLY A 577 6.49 16.35 7.09
CA GLY A 577 5.17 15.93 7.54
C GLY A 577 4.18 17.09 7.46
N SER A 578 3.14 16.94 6.64
CA SER A 578 2.12 17.96 6.44
C SER A 578 1.40 18.29 7.76
N ASN A 579 1.23 17.32 8.65
CA ASN A 579 0.46 17.47 9.88
C ASN A 579 1.29 17.89 11.09
N SER A 580 2.45 17.25 11.27
CA SER A 580 3.37 17.55 12.36
C SER A 580 4.20 18.80 12.08
N ALA A 581 4.23 19.27 10.82
CA ALA A 581 5.17 20.28 10.31
C ALA A 581 6.66 19.90 10.56
N THR A 582 6.94 18.62 10.83
CA THR A 582 8.23 18.06 11.23
C THR A 582 8.78 17.20 10.09
N ASN A 583 10.07 17.29 9.80
CA ASN A 583 10.68 16.43 8.79
C ASN A 583 10.76 14.99 9.30
N TYR A 584 10.48 14.03 8.43
CA TYR A 584 10.77 12.62 8.67
C TYR A 584 11.57 12.03 7.52
N ARG A 585 12.45 11.09 7.86
CA ARG A 585 13.24 10.32 6.91
C ARG A 585 12.70 8.90 6.83
N ILE A 586 12.61 8.33 5.62
CA ILE A 586 12.42 6.88 5.44
C ILE A 586 13.72 6.20 5.87
N ALA A 587 13.73 5.60 7.05
CA ALA A 587 14.92 4.99 7.63
C ALA A 587 15.09 3.52 7.19
N ALA A 588 14.00 2.81 6.94
CA ALA A 588 14.06 1.44 6.43
C ALA A 588 12.85 1.06 5.59
N LEU A 589 13.11 0.25 4.57
CA LEU A 589 12.14 -0.50 3.77
C LEU A 589 12.61 -1.96 3.75
N SER A 590 11.70 -2.92 3.88
CA SER A 590 12.05 -4.34 4.04
C SER A 590 11.82 -5.11 2.75
N VAL A 591 12.88 -5.64 2.14
CA VAL A 591 12.79 -6.59 1.01
C VAL A 591 13.04 -8.02 1.49
N ALA A 592 14.10 -8.19 2.27
CA ALA A 592 14.57 -9.47 2.77
C ALA A 592 14.76 -9.41 4.28
N ASP A 593 14.65 -10.57 4.92
CA ASP A 593 15.07 -10.78 6.30
C ASP A 593 16.27 -11.76 6.36
N ALA A 594 16.48 -12.41 7.49
CA ALA A 594 17.66 -13.23 7.71
C ALA A 594 17.75 -14.46 6.80
N ASP A 595 16.62 -14.97 6.29
CA ASP A 595 16.59 -16.22 5.52
C ASP A 595 15.68 -16.22 4.28
N SER A 596 14.82 -15.21 4.11
CA SER A 596 13.82 -15.17 3.05
C SER A 596 13.36 -13.75 2.72
N VAL A 597 12.33 -13.62 1.88
CA VAL A 597 11.66 -12.34 1.65
C VAL A 597 10.99 -11.88 2.95
N ALA A 598 11.11 -10.60 3.29
CA ALA A 598 10.52 -10.08 4.51
C ALA A 598 8.99 -10.07 4.42
N SER A 599 8.27 -10.37 5.51
CA SER A 599 6.80 -10.24 5.54
C SER A 599 6.31 -8.83 5.23
N GLY A 600 7.11 -7.81 5.58
CA GLY A 600 6.84 -6.40 5.29
C GLY A 600 7.28 -5.89 3.92
N ALA A 601 7.66 -6.80 3.03
CA ALA A 601 7.87 -6.46 1.63
C ALA A 601 6.54 -6.10 0.93
N VAL A 602 6.64 -5.67 -0.33
CA VAL A 602 5.46 -5.47 -1.20
C VAL A 602 4.93 -6.80 -1.71
N TRP A 603 3.60 -6.88 -1.77
CA TRP A 603 2.84 -8.03 -2.26
C TRP A 603 1.71 -7.54 -3.18
N SER A 604 1.04 -8.44 -3.88
CA SER A 604 -0.07 -8.04 -4.75
C SER A 604 -1.19 -7.31 -4.01
N SER A 605 -1.34 -7.53 -2.70
CA SER A 605 -2.31 -6.82 -1.87
C SER A 605 -1.86 -5.42 -1.42
N SER A 606 -0.62 -5.00 -1.69
CA SER A 606 -0.09 -3.71 -1.27
C SER A 606 -0.55 -2.55 -2.15
N ALA A 607 -0.98 -2.81 -3.38
CA ALA A 607 -1.52 -1.81 -4.31
C ALA A 607 -2.97 -2.12 -4.69
N MET A 608 -3.75 -1.06 -4.89
CA MET A 608 -5.10 -1.15 -5.44
C MET A 608 -5.04 -1.22 -6.97
N GLN A 609 -5.70 -2.23 -7.53
CA GLN A 609 -5.72 -2.48 -8.99
C GLN A 609 -6.82 -1.71 -9.72
N GLN A 610 -7.77 -1.13 -8.98
CA GLN A 610 -8.71 -0.15 -9.52
C GLN A 610 -8.00 1.20 -9.66
N ALA A 611 -8.34 1.96 -10.71
CA ALA A 611 -7.85 3.32 -10.86
C ALA A 611 -8.31 4.21 -9.70
N TRP A 612 -7.57 5.30 -9.47
CA TRP A 612 -7.88 6.25 -8.42
C TRP A 612 -9.32 6.77 -8.55
N ASN A 613 -10.06 6.78 -7.43
CA ASN A 613 -11.47 7.16 -7.40
C ASN A 613 -12.39 6.37 -8.37
N GLY A 614 -11.95 5.20 -8.86
CA GLY A 614 -12.71 4.41 -9.82
C GLY A 614 -12.91 5.07 -11.18
N ILE A 615 -12.08 6.04 -11.56
CA ILE A 615 -12.17 6.71 -12.86
C ILE A 615 -11.96 5.73 -14.02
N ASP A 616 -12.47 6.08 -15.20
CA ASP A 616 -12.07 5.40 -16.44
C ASP A 616 -10.65 5.81 -16.82
N ALA A 617 -9.73 4.85 -16.78
CA ALA A 617 -8.32 5.06 -17.04
C ALA A 617 -7.90 4.67 -18.47
N THR A 618 -8.84 4.27 -19.34
CA THR A 618 -8.51 3.75 -20.68
C THR A 618 -7.87 4.77 -21.62
N ALA A 619 -8.17 6.06 -21.43
CA ALA A 619 -7.63 7.16 -22.22
C ALA A 619 -6.37 7.81 -21.60
N LEU A 620 -5.97 7.39 -20.40
CA LEU A 620 -4.82 7.98 -19.71
C LEU A 620 -3.50 7.43 -20.28
N PRO A 621 -2.44 8.26 -20.35
CA PRO A 621 -1.10 7.77 -20.62
C PRO A 621 -0.66 6.77 -19.55
N ALA A 622 0.05 5.70 -19.94
CA ALA A 622 0.45 4.64 -19.00
C ALA A 622 1.21 5.10 -17.74
N HIS A 623 1.86 6.27 -17.78
CA HIS A 623 2.60 6.83 -16.64
C HIS A 623 1.74 7.71 -15.72
N ASP A 624 0.48 7.95 -16.05
CA ASP A 624 -0.42 8.84 -15.31
C ASP A 624 -0.60 8.36 -13.85
N PRO A 625 -0.49 9.25 -12.85
CA PRO A 625 -0.59 8.87 -11.44
C PRO A 625 -1.97 8.31 -11.07
N ALA A 626 -3.02 8.66 -11.80
CA ALA A 626 -4.38 8.22 -11.51
C ALA A 626 -4.61 6.72 -11.82
N HIS A 627 -3.66 6.06 -12.51
CA HIS A 627 -3.67 4.60 -12.60
C HIS A 627 -3.50 3.91 -11.26
N LEU A 628 -2.81 4.55 -10.31
CA LEU A 628 -2.58 4.04 -8.96
C LEU A 628 -3.77 4.39 -8.06
N GLY A 629 -4.62 3.40 -7.75
CA GLY A 629 -5.71 3.58 -6.78
C GLY A 629 -5.25 3.89 -5.36
N GLY A 630 -4.03 3.46 -5.03
CA GLY A 630 -3.35 3.66 -3.75
C GLY A 630 -2.34 2.54 -3.49
N LEU A 631 -1.25 2.86 -2.82
CA LEU A 631 -0.19 1.93 -2.42
C LEU A 631 0.08 2.07 -0.93
N VAL A 632 0.30 0.95 -0.25
CA VAL A 632 0.66 0.91 1.16
C VAL A 632 1.92 0.09 1.36
N LEU A 633 2.87 0.65 2.10
CA LEU A 633 4.15 0.03 2.43
C LEU A 633 4.33 -0.07 3.94
N SER A 634 4.96 -1.15 4.39
CA SER A 634 5.49 -1.23 5.75
C SER A 634 6.86 -0.54 5.77
N ALA A 635 7.01 0.49 6.59
CA ALA A 635 8.22 1.31 6.63
C ALA A 635 8.62 1.67 8.06
N ARG A 636 9.90 1.96 8.26
CA ARG A 636 10.39 2.68 9.44
C ARG A 636 10.71 4.11 9.05
N ILE A 637 10.17 5.07 9.81
CA ILE A 637 10.47 6.49 9.65
C ILE A 637 11.10 7.04 10.93
N VAL A 638 11.93 8.07 10.80
CA VAL A 638 12.49 8.82 11.94
C VAL A 638 12.15 10.28 11.75
N TYR A 639 11.50 10.88 12.74
CA TYR A 639 11.23 12.32 12.80
C TYR A 639 12.41 13.06 13.38
N ASP A 640 12.83 14.14 12.71
CA ASP A 640 13.82 15.10 13.19
C ASP A 640 13.13 16.10 14.14
N THR A 641 13.06 15.75 15.42
CA THR A 641 12.24 16.51 16.39
C THR A 641 12.95 17.76 16.91
N ASN A 642 14.28 17.81 16.83
CA ASN A 642 15.07 18.97 17.23
C ASN A 642 15.49 19.87 16.06
N GLY A 643 15.24 19.45 14.81
CA GLY A 643 15.52 20.22 13.61
C GLY A 643 17.00 20.29 13.23
N ASP A 644 17.80 19.29 13.63
CA ASP A 644 19.24 19.24 13.37
C ASP A 644 19.62 18.46 12.10
N LEU A 645 18.63 17.84 11.44
CA LEU A 645 18.76 17.04 10.21
C LEU A 645 19.57 15.73 10.37
N LEU A 646 19.78 15.21 11.58
CA LEU A 646 20.54 13.97 11.81
C LEU A 646 19.67 12.70 11.85
N PHE A 647 18.37 12.80 12.11
CA PHE A 647 17.38 11.71 12.03
C PHE A 647 17.84 10.42 12.74
N GLU A 648 18.28 10.53 13.99
CA GLU A 648 18.96 9.46 14.71
C GLU A 648 17.98 8.61 15.53
N ASP A 649 17.97 7.30 15.31
CA ASP A 649 17.07 6.41 16.04
C ASP A 649 17.65 5.99 17.41
N PRO A 650 17.06 6.40 18.55
CA PRO A 650 17.58 6.05 19.87
C PRO A 650 17.29 4.60 20.29
N THR A 651 16.51 3.85 19.50
CA THR A 651 16.04 2.49 19.84
C THR A 651 16.70 1.38 19.01
N LEU A 652 17.38 1.73 17.91
CA LEU A 652 18.13 0.76 17.10
C LEU A 652 19.45 0.36 17.76
N ALA A 653 19.88 -0.88 17.52
CA ALA A 653 21.20 -1.33 17.93
C ALA A 653 22.29 -0.48 17.22
N GLY A 654 23.14 0.17 18.00
CA GLY A 654 24.15 1.10 17.48
C GLY A 654 23.62 2.52 17.17
N GLY A 655 22.34 2.80 17.46
CA GLY A 655 21.76 4.13 17.36
C GLY A 655 22.22 5.09 18.47
N ASN A 656 21.98 6.39 18.28
CA ASN A 656 22.30 7.40 19.29
C ASN A 656 21.22 7.42 20.38
N VAL A 657 21.50 6.76 21.51
CA VAL A 657 20.58 6.68 22.66
C VAL A 657 20.19 8.03 23.27
N ASN A 658 20.97 9.08 23.00
CA ASN A 658 20.71 10.45 23.48
C ASN A 658 19.94 11.31 22.47
N SER A 659 19.67 10.79 21.27
CA SER A 659 18.86 11.47 20.28
C SER A 659 17.46 11.72 20.82
N VAL A 660 16.89 12.88 20.52
CA VAL A 660 15.50 13.20 20.84
C VAL A 660 14.54 12.86 19.70
N ASP A 661 15.07 12.41 18.57
CA ASP A 661 14.30 12.01 17.39
C ASP A 661 13.45 10.78 17.68
N GLU A 662 12.29 10.73 17.01
CA GLU A 662 11.29 9.70 17.26
C GLU A 662 11.17 8.76 16.07
N ALA A 663 11.39 7.46 16.32
CA ALA A 663 11.46 6.44 15.27
C ALA A 663 10.24 5.50 15.30
N TYR A 664 9.39 5.58 14.29
CA TYR A 664 8.13 4.82 14.23
C TYR A 664 8.15 3.80 13.10
N ASN A 665 7.59 2.60 13.34
CA ASN A 665 7.12 1.75 12.25
C ASN A 665 5.71 2.18 11.86
N VAL A 666 5.47 2.30 10.56
CA VAL A 666 4.24 2.86 9.99
C VAL A 666 3.77 2.08 8.78
N ALA A 667 2.46 2.09 8.57
CA ALA A 667 1.90 1.87 7.25
C ALA A 667 1.95 3.20 6.48
N LEU A 668 2.86 3.29 5.52
CA LEU A 668 3.10 4.47 4.68
C LEU A 668 2.20 4.39 3.44
N TYR A 669 1.40 5.43 3.19
CA TYR A 669 0.54 5.52 2.01
C TYR A 669 1.21 6.34 0.92
N ILE A 670 1.09 5.89 -0.33
CA ILE A 670 1.43 6.63 -1.54
C ILE A 670 0.24 6.58 -2.49
N GLY A 671 -0.17 7.71 -3.07
CA GLY A 671 -1.28 7.73 -4.03
C GLY A 671 -1.38 9.01 -4.83
N ASN A 672 -2.35 9.04 -5.75
CA ASN A 672 -2.64 10.22 -6.54
C ASN A 672 -3.12 11.39 -5.66
N ILE A 673 -2.57 12.58 -5.91
CA ILE A 673 -2.96 13.86 -5.29
C ILE A 673 -3.34 14.91 -6.32
N THR A 674 -3.41 14.52 -7.60
CA THR A 674 -3.91 15.39 -8.64
C THR A 674 -5.43 15.24 -8.64
N PRO A 675 -6.19 16.29 -8.30
CA PRO A 675 -7.63 16.25 -8.43
C PRO A 675 -7.97 15.86 -9.88
N PRO A 676 -9.09 15.16 -10.12
CA PRO A 676 -9.58 15.04 -11.49
C PRO A 676 -9.69 16.46 -12.03
N THR A 677 -9.29 16.67 -13.29
CA THR A 677 -9.54 17.97 -13.93
C THR A 677 -11.03 18.19 -13.79
N LEU A 678 -11.43 19.15 -12.96
CA LEU A 678 -12.83 19.47 -12.74
C LEU A 678 -13.41 19.76 -14.11
N CYS A 679 -14.32 18.89 -14.53
CA CYS A 679 -15.17 19.11 -15.66
C CYS A 679 -16.12 20.23 -15.22
N VAL A 680 -15.68 21.47 -15.43
CA VAL A 680 -16.45 22.65 -15.05
C VAL A 680 -17.80 22.65 -15.78
N ALA A 681 -17.86 21.97 -16.93
CA ALA A 681 -19.08 21.76 -17.66
C ALA A 681 -19.97 20.61 -17.12
N ASP A 682 -19.49 19.70 -16.28
CA ASP A 682 -20.32 18.77 -15.48
C ASP A 682 -20.79 19.49 -14.21
N TYR A 683 -21.53 20.58 -14.44
CA TYR A 683 -21.86 21.57 -13.43
C TYR A 683 -22.76 21.02 -12.32
N ASN A 684 -23.61 20.03 -12.62
CA ASN A 684 -24.45 19.38 -11.60
C ASN A 684 -23.75 18.19 -10.92
N GLY A 685 -22.52 17.84 -11.37
CA GLY A 685 -21.72 16.75 -10.81
C GLY A 685 -22.35 15.38 -11.01
N SER A 686 -23.12 15.19 -12.09
CA SER A 686 -23.75 13.92 -12.42
C SER A 686 -22.74 12.87 -12.86
N GLY A 687 -21.54 13.31 -13.30
CA GLY A 687 -20.47 12.47 -13.80
C GLY A 687 -20.69 12.07 -15.26
N GLY A 688 -19.61 12.06 -16.04
CA GLY A 688 -19.64 11.69 -17.46
C GLY A 688 -19.28 12.87 -18.36
N THR A 689 -19.68 12.80 -19.63
CA THR A 689 -19.60 13.96 -20.55
C THR A 689 -20.69 14.95 -20.17
N PRO A 690 -20.39 16.26 -20.07
CA PRO A 690 -21.38 17.30 -19.83
C PRO A 690 -22.65 17.12 -20.67
N ASP A 691 -23.81 17.18 -20.02
CA ASP A 691 -25.11 16.97 -20.65
C ASP A 691 -26.11 18.12 -20.38
N ASP A 692 -27.27 18.09 -21.04
CA ASP A 692 -28.21 19.21 -21.01
C ASP A 692 -28.68 19.54 -19.58
N ALA A 693 -28.57 18.60 -18.63
CA ALA A 693 -28.88 18.84 -17.22
C ALA A 693 -27.79 19.67 -16.53
N ASP A 694 -26.54 19.63 -16.98
CA ASP A 694 -25.48 20.52 -16.50
C ASP A 694 -25.68 21.95 -16.98
N VAL A 695 -26.06 22.12 -18.25
CA VAL A 695 -26.43 23.44 -18.81
C VAL A 695 -27.58 24.03 -18.02
N ALA A 696 -28.61 23.23 -17.73
CA ALA A 696 -29.75 23.67 -16.96
C ALA A 696 -29.35 24.10 -15.54
N ALA A 697 -28.54 23.29 -14.86
CA ALA A 697 -28.06 23.61 -13.50
C ALA A 697 -27.17 24.86 -13.48
N PHE A 698 -26.29 25.02 -14.47
CA PHE A 698 -25.45 26.21 -14.61
C PHE A 698 -26.30 27.47 -14.79
N PHE A 699 -27.28 27.45 -15.69
CA PHE A 699 -28.13 28.61 -15.92
C PHE A 699 -29.10 28.89 -14.77
N ASP A 700 -29.54 27.88 -14.02
CA ASP A 700 -30.34 28.09 -12.81
C ASP A 700 -29.55 28.87 -11.77
N ASP A 701 -28.30 28.48 -11.50
CA ASP A 701 -27.41 29.15 -10.55
C ASP A 701 -26.98 30.54 -11.06
N TRP A 702 -26.62 30.66 -12.34
CA TRP A 702 -26.24 31.92 -12.98
C TRP A 702 -27.38 32.95 -12.93
N ASN A 703 -28.61 32.54 -13.26
CA ASN A 703 -29.79 33.42 -13.19
C ASN A 703 -30.13 33.87 -11.75
N ASN A 704 -29.76 33.06 -10.75
CA ASN A 704 -29.92 33.40 -9.34
C ASN A 704 -28.75 34.23 -8.79
N GLY A 705 -27.70 34.46 -9.58
CA GLY A 705 -26.47 35.11 -9.15
C GLY A 705 -25.74 34.31 -8.07
N ASP A 706 -25.88 32.98 -8.07
CA ASP A 706 -25.20 32.11 -7.11
C ASP A 706 -23.68 32.18 -7.34
N PRO A 707 -22.86 32.44 -6.31
CA PRO A 707 -21.40 32.47 -6.43
C PRO A 707 -20.78 31.20 -7.03
N ARG A 708 -21.49 30.06 -7.05
CA ARG A 708 -21.03 28.83 -7.71
C ARG A 708 -20.96 28.93 -9.23
N ALA A 709 -21.72 29.83 -9.84
CA ALA A 709 -21.69 30.07 -11.28
C ALA A 709 -20.55 31.01 -11.71
N ASP A 710 -19.75 31.56 -10.79
CA ASP A 710 -18.47 32.27 -11.07
C ASP A 710 -17.36 31.24 -11.37
N ILE A 711 -17.58 30.44 -12.40
CA ILE A 711 -16.78 29.24 -12.71
C ILE A 711 -15.41 29.58 -13.30
N ASN A 712 -15.20 30.80 -13.79
CA ASN A 712 -13.89 31.28 -14.21
C ASN A 712 -13.11 31.91 -13.05
N ASN A 713 -13.69 31.97 -11.85
CA ASN A 713 -13.14 32.56 -10.62
C ASN A 713 -12.67 34.01 -10.82
N SER A 714 -13.38 34.79 -11.64
CA SER A 714 -13.06 36.20 -11.86
C SER A 714 -13.34 37.06 -10.63
N GLY A 715 -14.14 36.55 -9.70
CA GLY A 715 -14.52 37.20 -8.46
C GLY A 715 -15.63 38.21 -8.71
N GLY A 716 -16.88 37.82 -8.45
CA GLY A 716 -18.02 38.72 -8.62
C GLY A 716 -19.37 38.02 -8.54
N THR A 717 -20.41 38.69 -9.03
CA THR A 717 -21.63 38.00 -9.45
C THR A 717 -21.33 37.33 -10.79
N PRO A 718 -21.76 36.07 -11.01
CA PRO A 718 -21.57 35.39 -12.28
C PRO A 718 -21.95 36.26 -13.48
N ASP A 719 -21.09 36.32 -14.50
CA ASP A 719 -21.24 37.20 -15.64
C ASP A 719 -21.14 36.47 -16.99
N ASP A 720 -21.12 37.20 -18.11
CA ASP A 720 -21.07 36.60 -19.44
C ASP A 720 -19.72 35.90 -19.72
N ALA A 721 -18.65 36.25 -19.00
CA ALA A 721 -17.36 35.57 -19.11
C ALA A 721 -17.41 34.18 -18.46
N ASP A 722 -18.26 33.97 -17.44
CA ASP A 722 -18.54 32.64 -16.90
C ASP A 722 -19.28 31.79 -17.91
N VAL A 723 -20.32 32.33 -18.56
CA VAL A 723 -21.06 31.61 -19.62
C VAL A 723 -20.12 31.21 -20.76
N PHE A 724 -19.24 32.11 -21.18
CA PHE A 724 -18.27 31.83 -22.23
C PHE A 724 -17.28 30.74 -21.80
N TYR A 725 -16.77 30.81 -20.57
CA TYR A 725 -15.88 29.80 -20.01
C TYR A 725 -16.59 28.43 -19.93
N PHE A 726 -17.84 28.39 -19.45
CA PHE A 726 -18.67 27.18 -19.38
C PHE A 726 -18.74 26.48 -20.74
N PHE A 727 -19.06 27.24 -21.79
CA PHE A 727 -19.22 26.65 -23.12
C PHE A 727 -17.90 26.30 -23.82
N ILE A 728 -16.78 26.93 -23.47
CA ILE A 728 -15.46 26.45 -23.90
C ILE A 728 -15.24 25.04 -23.33
N ARG A 729 -15.41 24.91 -22.02
CA ARG A 729 -15.23 23.67 -21.27
C ARG A 729 -16.18 22.57 -21.77
N TRP A 730 -17.45 22.92 -21.95
CA TRP A 730 -18.47 22.05 -22.55
C TRP A 730 -18.06 21.50 -23.92
N ASN A 731 -17.56 22.35 -24.82
CA ASN A 731 -17.15 21.94 -26.17
C ASN A 731 -15.86 21.10 -26.16
N GLU A 732 -15.03 21.25 -25.14
CA GLU A 732 -13.87 20.39 -24.87
C GLU A 732 -14.28 19.04 -24.25
N GLY A 733 -15.56 18.87 -23.93
CA GLY A 733 -16.09 17.71 -23.20
C GLY A 733 -15.67 17.70 -21.72
N CYS A 734 -15.22 18.85 -21.19
CA CYS A 734 -14.72 19.01 -19.83
C CYS A 734 -14.84 20.45 -19.32
#